data_AF-A0A1X0Y5L5-F1
#
_entry.id   AF-A0A1X0Y5L5-F1
#
_cell.length_a   1.000
_cell.length_b   1.000
_cell.length_c   1.000
_cell.angle_alpha   90.00
_cell.angle_beta   90.00
_cell.angle_gamma   90.00
#
_symmetry.space_group_name_H-M   'P 1'
#
loop_
_entity.id
_entity.type
_entity.pdbx_description
1 polymer ?
#
loop_
_entity_poly.entity_id
_entity_poly.type
_entity_poly.pdbx_seq_one_letter_code
_entity_poly.pdbx_strand_id
1 'polypeptide(L)'
;MSRESLDSFLLQLGRWTSQVIESGRTPFRKVELNPPLIHPPCRDLPHLVLWINRDSHMAGGLILLPDGDIDQALATGVILADALGLKTFACWDRDQLGIWALNSGAAVKQETISAATVRSAGQFQQQLQSLLERLKFFAVANAPDNKELSALYLTNLLHLALLETTPELNESLRVCRSEQSPENSWPGGRDPGRSKVLLTLCRLLAVGHADLLPPTVVADGLERALRFACNQLPDELAGQLTPTAEEPPLPATAVARLHHVWRRLQQLGCLSNRTLLAEAVEWLPTGSEPLPTVFTESEQTDAEETGELVINPPEIPGDRTAAAEIGLPATLGRRTLLRWLRHRPQPRLQLAEIAALPADFKPDLIRGTLYPSPPPQRPQRPQLATALRIAWPSRRFSLPATAPRWHYDLLQLLGRAAPGARLEIRLPADWIDRADGQPLWELIRSDFQLTALFPERQEFICLQMVKSERNDINCVITGHRSNRELPWSELRRRPLSYLRLLLNWPEPLLQLVDRELLLLCDEQGCPEELAAVEQLYWQSSHGLRLAAWCGIDSRRLNKAGYRAERAGLPCCPHPDRLRRLANIAADITPDDSRFDSEVALWIGPELTNDNWPEAPERETGATAHERPSPTDLIEEIEERILVDGLPQFPTHYLYDHYRPQLTRYELHGELQECGRFFGQIALRDQHQEIQVDSDPLAACLLLASAGHRGPLDLPNDARVAADIARRYLTDLRRLRGELNREAHRLQEDPAAARRLVSRIWKRWELPGPDSIERVKAFLPETNQVE
;
A
#
# COMPACT_ATOMS: atom_id res chain seq x y z
N MET A 1 21.76 -21.31 -24.65
CA MET A 1 20.97 -22.25 -23.81
C MET A 1 19.55 -21.69 -23.70
N SER A 2 18.51 -22.49 -23.43
CA SER A 2 17.20 -21.90 -23.09
C SER A 2 17.29 -21.17 -21.74
N ARG A 3 16.48 -20.14 -21.51
CA ARG A 3 16.47 -19.36 -20.25
C ARG A 3 16.24 -20.26 -19.03
N GLU A 4 15.33 -21.22 -19.15
CA GLU A 4 15.06 -22.25 -18.13
C GLU A 4 16.31 -23.10 -17.79
N SER A 5 17.14 -23.42 -18.78
CA SER A 5 18.37 -24.20 -18.55
C SER A 5 19.42 -23.36 -17.81
N LEU A 6 19.49 -22.05 -18.09
CA LEU A 6 20.39 -21.13 -17.38
C LEU A 6 19.94 -20.91 -15.94
N ASP A 7 18.64 -20.78 -15.70
CA ASP A 7 18.09 -20.63 -14.34
C ASP A 7 18.34 -21.89 -13.50
N SER A 8 18.14 -23.08 -14.10
CA SER A 8 18.47 -24.35 -13.45
C SER A 8 19.97 -24.47 -13.13
N PHE A 9 20.84 -24.06 -14.07
CA PHE A 9 22.27 -24.06 -13.86
C PHE A 9 22.69 -23.05 -12.78
N LEU A 10 22.11 -21.85 -12.75
CA LEU A 10 22.33 -20.83 -11.72
C LEU A 10 22.01 -21.37 -10.33
N LEU A 11 20.86 -22.04 -10.16
CA LEU A 11 20.46 -22.67 -8.91
C LEU A 11 21.46 -23.76 -8.47
N GLN A 12 21.89 -24.60 -9.41
CA GLN A 12 22.86 -25.66 -9.12
C GLN A 12 24.23 -25.09 -8.75
N LEU A 13 24.68 -24.04 -9.44
CA LEU A 13 25.92 -23.34 -9.17
C LEU A 13 25.89 -22.66 -7.79
N GLY A 14 24.75 -22.06 -7.43
CA GLY A 14 24.50 -21.53 -6.09
C GLY A 14 24.66 -22.58 -5.00
N ARG A 15 24.02 -23.76 -5.18
CA ARG A 15 24.13 -24.88 -4.22
C ARG A 15 25.57 -25.36 -4.02
N TRP A 16 26.31 -25.57 -5.11
CA TRP A 16 27.72 -25.98 -5.03
C TRP A 16 28.57 -24.91 -4.37
N THR A 17 28.31 -23.62 -4.65
CA THR A 17 29.02 -22.51 -4.02
C THR A 17 28.78 -22.47 -2.52
N SER A 18 27.53 -22.64 -2.07
CA SER A 18 27.20 -22.73 -0.63
C SER A 18 27.95 -23.87 0.06
N GLN A 19 28.01 -25.05 -0.55
CA GLN A 19 28.76 -26.20 -0.01
C GLN A 19 30.25 -25.90 0.18
N VAL A 20 30.86 -25.20 -0.79
CA VAL A 20 32.27 -24.78 -0.68
C VAL A 20 32.45 -23.74 0.42
N ILE A 21 31.53 -22.78 0.56
CA ILE A 21 31.56 -21.76 1.62
C ILE A 21 31.43 -22.40 3.01
N GLU A 22 30.51 -23.35 3.19
CA GLU A 22 30.31 -24.09 4.45
C GLU A 22 31.54 -24.89 4.88
N SER A 23 32.36 -25.35 3.92
CA SER A 23 33.64 -26.03 4.22
C SER A 23 34.72 -25.10 4.82
N GLY A 24 34.48 -23.78 4.86
CA GLY A 24 35.28 -22.80 5.62
C GLY A 24 36.61 -22.37 4.98
N ARG A 25 36.90 -22.77 3.74
CA ARG A 25 38.20 -22.50 3.07
C ARG A 25 38.30 -21.15 2.34
N THR A 26 37.20 -20.39 2.28
CA THR A 26 37.10 -19.12 1.53
C THR A 26 36.72 -17.96 2.45
N PRO A 27 37.05 -16.70 2.10
CA PRO A 27 36.63 -15.52 2.85
C PRO A 27 35.13 -15.22 2.69
N PHE A 28 34.48 -15.83 1.70
CA PHE A 28 33.05 -15.67 1.46
C PHE A 28 32.26 -16.41 2.54
N ARG A 29 31.17 -15.78 2.99
CA ARG A 29 30.28 -16.28 4.05
C ARG A 29 28.89 -16.61 3.55
N LYS A 30 28.48 -16.04 2.42
CA LYS A 30 27.17 -16.28 1.80
C LYS A 30 27.26 -16.11 0.30
N VAL A 31 26.46 -16.87 -0.44
CA VAL A 31 26.17 -16.66 -1.86
C VAL A 31 24.71 -16.29 -2.02
N GLU A 32 24.42 -15.35 -2.91
CA GLU A 32 23.06 -14.91 -3.24
C GLU A 32 22.89 -14.85 -4.76
N LEU A 33 21.72 -15.29 -5.22
CA LEU A 33 21.38 -15.37 -6.64
C LEU A 33 20.54 -14.16 -7.00
N ASN A 34 20.91 -13.44 -8.06
CA ASN A 34 20.20 -12.26 -8.57
C ASN A 34 19.69 -11.32 -7.45
N PRO A 35 20.56 -10.84 -6.52
CA PRO A 35 20.12 -9.86 -5.55
C PRO A 35 19.50 -8.64 -6.26
N PRO A 36 18.45 -8.01 -5.68
CA PRO A 36 17.77 -6.88 -6.29
C PRO A 36 18.63 -5.62 -6.21
N LEU A 37 19.60 -5.51 -7.12
CA LEU A 37 20.51 -4.36 -7.20
C LEU A 37 19.90 -3.25 -8.04
N ILE A 38 20.06 -2.01 -7.60
CA ILE A 38 19.77 -0.82 -8.40
C ILE A 38 20.96 -0.57 -9.31
N HIS A 39 20.67 -0.48 -10.60
CA HIS A 39 21.63 -0.15 -11.64
C HIS A 39 20.95 0.57 -12.81
N PRO A 40 21.70 1.29 -13.65
CA PRO A 40 21.19 1.82 -14.91
C PRO A 40 20.57 0.71 -15.78
N PRO A 41 19.59 1.03 -16.66
CA PRO A 41 18.97 0.04 -17.53
C PRO A 41 20.02 -0.78 -18.30
N CYS A 42 20.07 -2.08 -18.03
CA CYS A 42 20.92 -3.03 -18.74
C CYS A 42 20.16 -4.35 -18.93
N ARG A 43 20.73 -5.26 -19.72
CA ARG A 43 20.15 -6.61 -19.88
C ARG A 43 20.20 -7.33 -18.54
N ASP A 44 19.06 -7.84 -18.11
CA ASP A 44 18.95 -8.70 -16.94
C ASP A 44 19.65 -10.03 -17.25
N LEU A 45 20.76 -10.27 -16.54
CA LEU A 45 21.58 -11.47 -16.70
C LEU A 45 21.60 -12.27 -15.40
N PRO A 46 21.47 -13.61 -15.48
CA PRO A 46 21.61 -14.47 -14.31
C PRO A 46 23.00 -14.32 -13.70
N HIS A 47 23.06 -14.07 -12.39
CA HIS A 47 24.31 -13.79 -11.68
C HIS A 47 24.29 -14.24 -10.22
N LEU A 48 25.50 -14.44 -9.68
CA LEU A 48 25.75 -14.78 -8.28
C LEU A 48 26.63 -13.70 -7.65
N VAL A 49 26.28 -13.29 -6.43
CA VAL A 49 27.10 -12.42 -5.60
C VAL A 49 27.66 -13.22 -4.43
N LEU A 50 28.97 -13.13 -4.23
CA LEU A 50 29.69 -13.73 -3.12
C LEU A 50 29.94 -12.68 -2.04
N TRP A 51 29.33 -12.85 -0.88
CA TRP A 51 29.41 -11.90 0.23
C TRP A 51 30.53 -12.29 1.20
N ILE A 52 31.42 -11.36 1.52
CA ILE A 52 32.39 -11.51 2.62
C ILE A 52 31.69 -11.24 3.95
N ASN A 53 30.85 -10.21 4.00
CA ASN A 53 29.93 -9.96 5.11
C ASN A 53 28.60 -9.49 4.55
N ARG A 54 27.55 -10.31 4.74
CA ARG A 54 26.22 -10.02 4.21
C ARG A 54 25.52 -8.90 4.97
N ASP A 55 25.72 -8.81 6.29
CA ASP A 55 25.04 -7.84 7.15
C ASP A 55 25.54 -6.41 6.91
N SER A 56 26.75 -6.26 6.37
CA SER A 56 27.32 -4.97 5.96
C SER A 56 27.36 -4.80 4.43
N HIS A 57 26.66 -5.66 3.67
CA HIS A 57 26.65 -5.69 2.20
C HIS A 57 28.05 -5.56 1.57
N MET A 58 29.04 -6.27 2.12
CA MET A 58 30.40 -6.29 1.61
C MET A 58 30.56 -7.49 0.68
N ALA A 59 30.41 -7.24 -0.62
CA ALA A 59 30.67 -8.22 -1.66
C ALA A 59 32.19 -8.46 -1.81
N GLY A 60 32.55 -9.66 -2.22
CA GLY A 60 33.92 -10.02 -2.59
C GLY A 60 34.04 -10.71 -3.95
N GLY A 61 32.91 -10.98 -4.63
CA GLY A 61 32.92 -11.55 -5.97
C GLY A 61 31.56 -11.48 -6.64
N LEU A 62 31.60 -11.42 -7.98
CA LEU A 62 30.45 -11.44 -8.87
C LEU A 62 30.71 -12.47 -9.98
N ILE A 63 29.74 -13.32 -10.26
CA ILE A 63 29.79 -14.32 -11.33
C ILE A 63 28.57 -14.13 -12.24
N LEU A 64 28.80 -13.87 -13.52
CA LEU A 64 27.75 -13.67 -14.53
C LEU A 64 27.62 -14.89 -15.42
N LEU A 65 26.40 -15.24 -15.81
CA LEU A 65 26.10 -16.32 -16.75
C LEU A 65 25.54 -15.72 -18.05
N PRO A 66 26.35 -15.54 -19.10
CA PRO A 66 25.89 -15.02 -20.38
C PRO A 66 24.99 -16.04 -21.09
N ASP A 67 24.04 -15.56 -21.87
CA ASP A 67 23.16 -16.41 -22.70
C ASP A 67 23.63 -16.55 -24.16
N GLY A 68 24.90 -16.22 -24.42
CA GLY A 68 25.59 -16.37 -25.70
C GLY A 68 26.20 -15.08 -26.25
N ASP A 69 25.90 -13.92 -25.65
CA ASP A 69 26.49 -12.63 -25.99
C ASP A 69 27.46 -12.17 -24.89
N ILE A 70 28.75 -12.42 -25.11
CA ILE A 70 29.79 -12.09 -24.13
C ILE A 70 29.96 -10.57 -23.98
N ASP A 71 29.87 -9.80 -25.07
CA ASP A 71 30.13 -8.36 -25.04
C ASP A 71 29.06 -7.63 -24.21
N GLN A 72 27.79 -8.02 -24.36
CA GLN A 72 26.73 -7.53 -23.49
C GLN A 72 26.93 -7.95 -22.03
N ALA A 73 27.38 -9.18 -21.79
CA ALA A 73 27.66 -9.64 -20.44
C ALA A 73 28.82 -8.88 -19.78
N LEU A 74 29.82 -8.46 -20.55
CA LEU A 74 30.88 -7.58 -20.05
C LEU A 74 30.35 -6.19 -19.70
N ALA A 75 29.47 -5.61 -20.52
CA ALA A 75 28.86 -4.32 -20.23
C ALA A 75 28.01 -4.37 -18.94
N THR A 76 27.13 -5.37 -18.82
CA THR A 76 26.37 -5.61 -17.57
C THR A 76 27.31 -5.89 -16.39
N GLY A 77 28.39 -6.62 -16.61
CA GLY A 77 29.36 -6.95 -15.57
C GLY A 77 30.12 -5.76 -15.00
N VAL A 78 30.49 -4.79 -15.83
CA VAL A 78 31.06 -3.51 -15.37
C VAL A 78 30.07 -2.79 -14.47
N ILE A 79 28.81 -2.67 -14.90
CA ILE A 79 27.76 -1.96 -14.15
C ILE A 79 27.50 -2.64 -12.79
N LEU A 80 27.33 -3.96 -12.77
CA LEU A 80 27.03 -4.71 -11.55
C LEU A 80 28.24 -4.77 -10.60
N ALA A 81 29.47 -4.87 -11.13
CA ALA A 81 30.67 -4.82 -10.30
C ALA A 81 30.83 -3.45 -9.63
N ASP A 82 30.59 -2.36 -10.36
CA ASP A 82 30.59 -1.00 -9.79
C ASP A 82 29.51 -0.84 -8.71
N ALA A 83 28.29 -1.31 -8.98
CA ALA A 83 27.17 -1.33 -8.03
C ALA A 83 27.44 -2.15 -6.75
N LEU A 84 28.38 -3.10 -6.79
CA LEU A 84 28.80 -3.92 -5.65
C LEU A 84 30.10 -3.45 -5.00
N GLY A 85 30.73 -2.38 -5.52
CA GLY A 85 32.03 -1.93 -5.04
C GLY A 85 33.15 -2.93 -5.32
N LEU A 86 33.13 -3.57 -6.49
CA LEU A 86 34.11 -4.56 -6.93
C LEU A 86 34.92 -4.02 -8.12
N LYS A 87 36.24 -4.23 -8.09
CA LYS A 87 37.12 -3.96 -9.24
C LYS A 87 37.21 -5.15 -10.21
N THR A 88 36.61 -6.28 -9.88
CA THR A 88 36.69 -7.50 -10.70
C THR A 88 35.39 -8.28 -10.68
N PHE A 89 35.08 -8.95 -11.78
CA PHE A 89 33.99 -9.92 -11.90
C PHE A 89 34.40 -11.10 -12.76
N ALA A 90 33.67 -12.21 -12.65
CA ALA A 90 33.85 -13.38 -13.49
C ALA A 90 32.66 -13.53 -14.45
N CYS A 91 32.93 -14.03 -15.65
CA CYS A 91 31.93 -14.43 -16.62
C CYS A 91 32.11 -15.92 -16.93
N TRP A 92 31.06 -16.70 -16.71
CA TRP A 92 31.06 -18.14 -16.92
C TRP A 92 30.20 -18.49 -18.13
N ASP A 93 30.84 -18.47 -19.29
CA ASP A 93 30.25 -18.85 -20.57
C ASP A 93 30.34 -20.37 -20.79
N ARG A 94 29.68 -20.88 -21.83
CA ARG A 94 29.66 -22.29 -22.20
C ARG A 94 31.07 -22.87 -22.42
N ASP A 95 31.91 -22.10 -23.10
CA ASP A 95 33.21 -22.57 -23.60
C ASP A 95 34.40 -21.91 -22.88
N GLN A 96 34.15 -20.89 -22.06
CA GLN A 96 35.21 -20.18 -21.35
C GLN A 96 34.74 -19.62 -20.02
N LEU A 97 35.67 -19.61 -19.06
CA LEU A 97 35.50 -18.92 -17.80
C LEU A 97 36.57 -17.82 -17.71
N GLY A 98 36.13 -16.57 -17.70
CA GLY A 98 37.02 -15.39 -17.71
C GLY A 98 36.86 -14.55 -16.47
N ILE A 99 37.98 -14.09 -15.90
CA ILE A 99 38.00 -13.07 -14.84
C ILE A 99 38.41 -11.75 -15.49
N TRP A 100 37.63 -10.71 -15.20
CA TRP A 100 37.74 -9.38 -15.79
C TRP A 100 37.95 -8.35 -14.69
N ALA A 101 38.84 -7.40 -14.93
CA ALA A 101 39.04 -6.24 -14.06
C ALA A 101 38.44 -4.98 -14.70
N LEU A 102 37.95 -4.08 -13.86
CA LEU A 102 37.47 -2.76 -14.25
C LEU A 102 38.67 -1.82 -14.34
N ASN A 103 38.89 -1.24 -15.51
CA ASN A 103 39.87 -0.18 -15.72
C ASN A 103 39.22 0.97 -16.49
N SER A 104 39.09 2.14 -15.85
CA SER A 104 38.50 3.34 -16.45
C SER A 104 37.12 3.11 -17.10
N GLY A 105 36.27 2.28 -16.47
CA GLY A 105 34.93 1.95 -16.97
C GLY A 105 34.87 0.88 -18.06
N ALA A 106 36.01 0.26 -18.42
CA ALA A 106 36.07 -0.86 -19.36
C ALA A 106 36.47 -2.17 -18.67
N ALA A 107 35.96 -3.29 -19.17
CA ALA A 107 36.36 -4.63 -18.73
C ALA A 107 37.66 -5.06 -19.45
N VAL A 108 38.71 -5.33 -18.69
CA VAL A 108 39.98 -5.86 -19.19
C VAL A 108 40.17 -7.28 -18.68
N LYS A 109 40.37 -8.25 -19.59
CA LYS A 109 40.56 -9.65 -19.22
C LYS A 109 41.85 -9.82 -18.41
N GLN A 110 41.74 -10.38 -17.20
CA GLN A 110 42.87 -10.66 -16.32
C GLN A 110 43.34 -12.11 -16.46
N GLU A 111 42.40 -13.04 -16.39
CA GLU A 111 42.69 -14.47 -16.37
C GLU A 111 41.62 -15.22 -17.18
N THR A 112 42.03 -16.29 -17.86
CA THR A 112 41.11 -17.25 -18.46
C THR A 112 41.37 -18.60 -17.81
N ILE A 113 40.34 -19.18 -17.21
CA ILE A 113 40.37 -20.55 -16.74
C ILE A 113 39.83 -21.39 -17.90
N SER A 114 40.69 -22.22 -18.49
CA SER A 114 40.29 -23.10 -19.59
C SER A 114 39.09 -23.92 -19.15
N ALA A 115 37.98 -23.78 -19.89
CA ALA A 115 36.94 -24.77 -19.82
C ALA A 115 37.57 -26.08 -20.27
N ALA A 116 37.60 -27.11 -19.42
CA ALA A 116 37.77 -28.44 -19.96
C ALA A 116 36.63 -28.66 -20.97
N THR A 117 36.82 -29.51 -21.97
CA THR A 117 35.81 -29.88 -22.98
C THR A 117 34.63 -30.69 -22.36
N VAL A 118 34.10 -30.25 -21.21
CA VAL A 118 33.41 -31.01 -20.15
C VAL A 118 32.07 -31.61 -20.57
N ARG A 119 31.80 -32.83 -20.05
CA ARG A 119 30.50 -33.51 -20.04
C ARG A 119 30.10 -34.13 -18.67
N SER A 120 30.67 -33.71 -17.52
CA SER A 120 30.29 -34.25 -16.20
C SER A 120 30.22 -33.22 -15.05
N ALA A 121 29.35 -33.47 -14.06
CA ALA A 121 29.11 -32.55 -12.93
C ALA A 121 30.34 -32.35 -12.02
N GLY A 122 31.17 -33.38 -11.82
CA GLY A 122 32.36 -33.28 -10.97
C GLY A 122 33.42 -32.32 -11.53
N GLN A 123 33.52 -32.20 -12.85
CA GLN A 123 34.44 -31.25 -13.49
C GLN A 123 33.96 -29.79 -13.33
N PHE A 124 32.64 -29.54 -13.41
CA PHE A 124 32.06 -28.23 -13.09
C PHE A 124 32.36 -27.80 -11.65
N GLN A 125 32.25 -28.73 -10.68
CA GLN A 125 32.60 -28.45 -9.29
C GLN A 125 34.08 -28.10 -9.10
N GLN A 126 34.99 -28.80 -9.79
CA GLN A 126 36.42 -28.46 -9.77
C GLN A 126 36.71 -27.09 -10.37
N GLN A 127 36.06 -26.73 -11.47
CA GLN A 127 36.18 -25.41 -12.08
C GLN A 127 35.65 -24.31 -11.16
N LEU A 128 34.50 -24.54 -10.52
CA LEU A 128 33.95 -23.62 -9.52
C LEU A 128 34.95 -23.43 -8.38
N GLN A 129 35.52 -24.51 -7.85
CA GLN A 129 36.50 -24.42 -6.77
C GLN A 129 37.74 -23.64 -7.19
N SER A 130 38.23 -23.86 -8.41
CA SER A 130 39.34 -23.08 -8.97
C SER A 130 38.99 -21.60 -9.11
N LEU A 131 37.80 -21.27 -9.61
CA LEU A 131 37.31 -19.89 -9.69
C LEU A 131 37.22 -19.25 -8.29
N LEU A 132 36.64 -19.95 -7.30
CA LEU A 132 36.49 -19.41 -5.94
C LEU A 132 37.84 -19.14 -5.27
N GLU A 133 38.85 -19.99 -5.47
CA GLU A 133 40.21 -19.74 -4.98
C GLU A 133 40.86 -18.52 -5.66
N ARG A 134 40.57 -18.28 -6.95
CA ARG A 134 41.01 -17.04 -7.62
C ARG A 134 40.29 -15.81 -7.13
N LEU A 135 38.97 -15.86 -7.02
CA LEU A 135 38.17 -14.74 -6.51
C LEU A 135 38.54 -14.38 -5.07
N LYS A 136 38.92 -15.36 -4.24
CA LYS A 136 39.46 -15.12 -2.90
C LYS A 136 40.69 -14.22 -2.91
N PHE A 137 41.62 -14.42 -3.85
CA PHE A 137 42.78 -13.55 -4.00
C PHE A 137 42.36 -12.14 -4.44
N PHE A 138 41.50 -12.04 -5.47
CA PHE A 138 41.04 -10.75 -5.99
C PHE A 138 40.21 -9.94 -4.99
N ALA A 139 39.40 -10.60 -4.15
CA ALA A 139 38.62 -9.96 -3.09
C ALA A 139 39.49 -9.17 -2.10
N VAL A 140 40.74 -9.61 -1.89
CA VAL A 140 41.69 -8.94 -0.98
C VAL A 140 42.62 -8.00 -1.75
N ALA A 141 43.17 -8.46 -2.88
CA ALA A 141 44.18 -7.70 -3.63
C ALA A 141 43.59 -6.49 -4.39
N ASN A 142 42.33 -6.59 -4.83
CA ASN A 142 41.68 -5.59 -5.67
C ASN A 142 40.50 -4.91 -4.97
N ALA A 143 40.48 -4.86 -3.63
CA ALA A 143 39.51 -4.05 -2.92
C ALA A 143 39.65 -2.57 -3.36
N PRO A 144 38.57 -1.89 -3.78
CA PRO A 144 38.65 -0.47 -4.12
C PRO A 144 39.00 0.36 -2.90
N ASP A 145 39.69 1.48 -3.13
CA ASP A 145 39.82 2.49 -2.08
C ASP A 145 38.44 3.10 -1.81
N ASN A 146 38.19 3.52 -0.58
CA ASN A 146 36.91 4.10 -0.17
C ASN A 146 36.54 5.33 -1.03
N LYS A 147 37.54 6.05 -1.54
CA LYS A 147 37.37 7.21 -2.42
C LYS A 147 36.95 6.87 -3.84
N GLU A 148 37.12 5.62 -4.26
CA GLU A 148 36.79 5.12 -5.60
C GLU A 148 35.40 4.49 -5.66
N LEU A 149 34.70 4.39 -4.53
CA LEU A 149 33.36 3.82 -4.48
C LEU A 149 32.35 4.75 -5.15
N SER A 150 31.53 4.18 -6.04
CA SER A 150 30.52 4.92 -6.77
C SER A 150 29.27 5.20 -5.94
N ALA A 151 28.44 6.13 -6.42
CA ALA A 151 27.14 6.40 -5.82
C ALA A 151 26.24 5.15 -5.85
N LEU A 152 26.34 4.33 -6.90
CA LEU A 152 25.56 3.09 -7.04
C LEU A 152 25.90 2.07 -5.95
N TYR A 153 27.16 1.94 -5.54
CA TYR A 153 27.52 1.10 -4.39
C TYR A 153 26.80 1.56 -3.12
N LEU A 154 26.82 2.87 -2.86
CA LEU A 154 26.18 3.44 -1.69
C LEU A 154 24.65 3.30 -1.75
N THR A 155 24.04 3.52 -2.90
CA THR A 155 22.62 3.25 -3.14
C THR A 155 22.28 1.80 -2.83
N ASN A 156 23.06 0.84 -3.32
CA ASN A 156 22.79 -0.58 -3.09
C ASN A 156 22.97 -1.01 -1.64
N LEU A 157 23.96 -0.44 -0.93
CA LEU A 157 24.10 -0.62 0.52
C LEU A 157 22.82 -0.21 1.26
N LEU A 158 22.25 0.94 0.90
CA LEU A 158 21.05 1.49 1.53
C LEU A 158 19.78 0.76 1.06
N HIS A 159 19.70 0.37 -0.21
CA HIS A 159 18.56 -0.29 -0.82
C HIS A 159 18.37 -1.72 -0.32
N LEU A 160 19.45 -2.50 -0.24
CA LEU A 160 19.36 -3.86 0.29
C LEU A 160 18.96 -3.83 1.77
N ALA A 161 19.52 -2.91 2.56
CA ALA A 161 19.10 -2.69 3.95
C ALA A 161 17.62 -2.28 4.06
N LEU A 162 17.13 -1.45 3.14
CA LEU A 162 15.73 -1.06 3.03
C LEU A 162 14.83 -2.29 2.80
N LEU A 163 15.14 -3.10 1.79
CA LEU A 163 14.35 -4.30 1.45
C LEU A 163 14.34 -5.33 2.59
N GLU A 164 15.47 -5.50 3.26
CA GLU A 164 15.64 -6.47 4.33
C GLU A 164 14.93 -6.10 5.62
N THR A 165 14.85 -4.81 5.92
CA THR A 165 14.24 -4.31 7.16
C THR A 165 12.73 -4.12 7.02
N THR A 166 12.24 -3.95 5.79
CA THR A 166 10.82 -3.66 5.50
C THR A 166 9.85 -4.73 6.01
N PRO A 167 10.05 -6.05 5.79
CA PRO A 167 9.10 -7.08 6.21
C PRO A 167 8.87 -7.13 7.72
N GLU A 168 9.95 -7.11 8.51
CA GLU A 168 9.89 -7.16 9.97
C GLU A 168 9.21 -5.92 10.55
N LEU A 169 9.48 -4.75 9.95
CA LEU A 169 8.83 -3.53 10.38
C LEU A 169 7.36 -3.50 9.96
N ASN A 170 6.99 -4.01 8.79
CA ASN A 170 5.60 -4.18 8.41
C ASN A 170 4.85 -5.14 9.34
N GLU A 171 5.49 -6.21 9.82
CA GLU A 171 4.94 -7.07 10.87
C GLU A 171 4.77 -6.33 12.20
N SER A 172 5.81 -5.64 12.68
CA SER A 172 5.76 -4.86 13.92
C SER A 172 4.70 -3.76 13.88
N LEU A 173 4.58 -3.02 12.78
CA LEU A 173 3.57 -1.99 12.59
C LEU A 173 2.14 -2.57 12.55
N ARG A 174 1.97 -3.78 11.97
CA ARG A 174 0.68 -4.49 12.00
C ARG A 174 0.30 -4.87 13.44
N VAL A 175 1.26 -5.35 14.23
CA VAL A 175 1.06 -5.65 15.65
C VAL A 175 0.74 -4.39 16.47
N CYS A 176 1.51 -3.31 16.33
CA CYS A 176 1.26 -2.07 17.06
C CYS A 176 -0.11 -1.45 16.75
N ARG A 177 -0.58 -1.55 15.50
CA ARG A 177 -1.96 -1.13 15.12
C ARG A 177 -3.06 -1.93 15.80
N SER A 178 -2.78 -3.15 16.26
CA SER A 178 -3.74 -3.97 17.00
C SER A 178 -3.85 -3.56 18.47
N GLU A 179 -2.77 -2.99 19.03
CA GLU A 179 -2.67 -2.57 20.43
C GLU A 179 -3.06 -1.09 20.62
N GLN A 180 -2.85 -0.26 19.60
CA GLN A 180 -3.20 1.17 19.60
C GLN A 180 -4.52 1.42 18.86
N SER A 181 -5.30 2.42 19.30
CA SER A 181 -6.48 2.87 18.56
C SER A 181 -6.09 3.17 17.10
N PRO A 182 -6.91 2.76 16.12
CA PRO A 182 -6.58 2.92 14.70
C PRO A 182 -6.57 4.40 14.24
N GLU A 183 -6.87 5.34 15.14
CA GLU A 183 -6.67 6.78 14.96
C GLU A 183 -5.19 7.19 14.93
N ASN A 184 -4.28 6.38 15.49
CA ASN A 184 -2.84 6.67 15.58
C ASN A 184 -2.01 5.90 14.54
N SER A 185 -2.57 5.61 13.35
CA SER A 185 -1.81 4.91 12.32
C SER A 185 -0.75 5.82 11.69
N TRP A 186 0.52 5.48 11.87
CA TRP A 186 1.65 6.18 11.24
C TRP A 186 1.44 6.43 9.73
N PRO A 187 1.60 7.67 9.24
CA PRO A 187 1.43 8.00 7.83
C PRO A 187 2.55 7.37 6.99
N GLY A 188 2.23 6.27 6.30
CA GLY A 188 3.19 5.49 5.51
C GLY A 188 2.65 4.95 4.18
N GLY A 189 1.48 5.40 3.75
CA GLY A 189 0.88 4.98 2.48
C GLY A 189 0.58 3.47 2.43
N ARG A 190 0.82 2.85 1.26
CA ARG A 190 0.61 1.40 1.03
C ARG A 190 1.67 0.53 1.70
N ASP A 191 2.88 1.05 1.91
CA ASP A 191 4.02 0.33 2.52
C ASP A 191 4.64 1.16 3.66
N PRO A 192 4.05 1.10 4.87
CA PRO A 192 4.43 1.95 5.99
C PRO A 192 5.78 1.56 6.59
N GLY A 193 6.15 0.27 6.53
CA GLY A 193 7.46 -0.22 6.96
C GLY A 193 8.54 0.34 6.07
N ARG A 194 8.41 0.20 4.75
CA ARG A 194 9.37 0.78 3.81
C ARG A 194 9.53 2.29 4.00
N SER A 195 8.42 3.01 4.18
CA SER A 195 8.42 4.45 4.45
C SER A 195 9.24 4.80 5.70
N LYS A 196 9.01 4.10 6.81
CA LYS A 196 9.74 4.34 8.08
C LYS A 196 11.23 3.99 7.96
N VAL A 197 11.59 2.90 7.28
CA VAL A 197 13.00 2.56 7.06
C VAL A 197 13.68 3.60 6.18
N LEU A 198 13.07 4.00 5.06
CA LEU A 198 13.63 5.02 4.17
C LEU A 198 13.84 6.35 4.89
N LEU A 199 12.86 6.80 5.68
CA LEU A 199 12.99 8.01 6.49
C LEU A 199 14.14 7.88 7.51
N THR A 200 14.31 6.71 8.11
CA THR A 200 15.40 6.44 9.05
C THR A 200 16.77 6.43 8.36
N LEU A 201 16.87 5.89 7.14
CA LEU A 201 18.08 5.98 6.32
C LEU A 201 18.40 7.44 5.97
N CYS A 202 17.40 8.24 5.59
CA CYS A 202 17.59 9.68 5.35
C CYS A 202 18.13 10.40 6.59
N ARG A 203 17.60 10.07 7.78
CA ARG A 203 18.11 10.61 9.05
C ARG A 203 19.56 10.23 9.30
N LEU A 204 19.92 8.95 9.12
CA LEU A 204 21.29 8.47 9.28
C LEU A 204 22.28 9.21 8.38
N LEU A 205 21.91 9.43 7.12
CA LEU A 205 22.73 10.19 6.18
C LEU A 205 22.84 11.67 6.57
N ALA A 206 21.74 12.30 6.99
CA ALA A 206 21.72 13.70 7.40
C ALA A 206 22.59 13.95 8.64
N VAL A 207 22.38 13.18 9.71
CA VAL A 207 23.17 13.32 10.95
C VAL A 207 24.62 12.89 10.75
N GLY A 208 24.87 11.94 9.85
CA GLY A 208 26.21 11.52 9.49
C GLY A 208 26.98 12.57 8.71
N HIS A 209 26.33 13.23 7.75
CA HIS A 209 26.92 14.34 7.01
C HIS A 209 27.18 15.57 7.90
N ALA A 210 26.29 15.82 8.86
CA ALA A 210 26.44 16.90 9.84
C ALA A 210 27.38 16.55 11.00
N ASP A 211 27.94 15.34 11.04
CA ASP A 211 28.82 14.83 12.11
C ASP A 211 28.20 14.93 13.53
N LEU A 212 26.90 14.68 13.64
CA LEU A 212 26.13 14.81 14.89
C LEU A 212 25.95 13.50 15.65
N LEU A 213 26.27 12.35 15.03
CA LEU A 213 26.08 11.04 15.62
C LEU A 213 27.44 10.40 15.97
N PRO A 214 27.72 10.10 17.24
CA PRO A 214 29.04 9.62 17.63
C PRO A 214 29.33 8.20 17.11
N PRO A 215 30.60 7.84 16.85
CA PRO A 215 30.97 6.50 16.41
C PRO A 215 30.78 5.42 17.50
N THR A 216 30.64 5.82 18.76
CA THR A 216 30.47 4.92 19.91
C THR A 216 29.03 4.47 20.15
N VAL A 217 28.07 4.91 19.32
CA VAL A 217 26.67 4.48 19.44
C VAL A 217 26.58 2.95 19.34
N VAL A 218 25.94 2.34 20.33
CA VAL A 218 25.58 0.91 20.33
C VAL A 218 24.22 0.70 19.67
N ALA A 219 23.95 -0.50 19.17
CA ALA A 219 22.73 -0.81 18.44
C ALA A 219 21.46 -0.39 19.22
N ASP A 220 21.29 -0.87 20.46
CA ASP A 220 20.11 -0.56 21.29
C ASP A 220 19.92 0.95 21.57
N GLY A 221 20.99 1.73 21.47
CA GLY A 221 20.98 3.18 21.65
C GLY A 221 20.70 3.98 20.38
N LEU A 222 20.63 3.33 19.21
CA LEU A 222 20.61 4.01 17.91
C LEU A 222 19.41 4.95 17.75
N GLU A 223 18.19 4.49 18.04
CA GLU A 223 16.98 5.31 17.85
C GLU A 223 16.96 6.52 18.80
N ARG A 224 17.40 6.33 20.06
CA ARG A 224 17.55 7.42 21.02
C ARG A 224 18.62 8.43 20.59
N ALA A 225 19.76 7.94 20.11
CA ALA A 225 20.85 8.78 19.63
C ALA A 225 20.43 9.55 18.37
N LEU A 226 19.73 8.90 17.44
CA LEU A 226 19.14 9.54 16.25
C LEU A 226 18.15 10.64 16.63
N ARG A 227 17.24 10.39 17.58
CA ARG A 227 16.29 11.42 18.03
C ARG A 227 17.00 12.65 18.59
N PHE A 228 18.03 12.45 19.41
CA PHE A 228 18.82 13.55 19.96
C PHE A 228 19.64 14.29 18.89
N ALA A 229 20.23 13.58 17.94
CA ALA A 229 21.00 14.16 16.85
C ALA A 229 20.13 14.91 15.84
N CYS A 230 18.93 14.40 15.53
CA CYS A 230 18.01 15.07 14.60
C CYS A 230 17.54 16.43 15.13
N ASN A 231 17.37 16.57 16.45
CA ASN A 231 17.04 17.85 17.09
C ASN A 231 18.16 18.91 16.98
N GLN A 232 19.36 18.52 16.57
CA GLN A 232 20.51 19.40 16.35
C GLN A 232 20.78 19.65 14.87
N LEU A 233 19.97 19.08 13.96
CA LEU A 233 20.08 19.37 12.54
C LEU A 233 19.71 20.84 12.27
N PRO A 234 20.25 21.45 11.19
CA PRO A 234 19.80 22.75 10.72
C PRO A 234 18.27 22.79 10.52
N ASP A 235 17.65 23.96 10.71
CA ASP A 235 16.20 24.17 10.59
C ASP A 235 15.66 23.68 9.24
N GLU A 236 16.46 23.81 8.18
CA GLU A 236 16.20 23.36 6.81
C GLU A 236 15.93 21.85 6.71
N LEU A 237 16.49 21.05 7.62
CA LEU A 237 16.39 19.59 7.67
C LEU A 237 15.46 19.12 8.80
N ALA A 238 15.52 19.80 9.95
CA ALA A 238 14.83 19.39 11.17
C ALA A 238 13.32 19.20 10.97
N GLY A 239 12.68 20.03 10.15
CA GLY A 239 11.22 19.99 9.93
C GLY A 239 10.69 18.63 9.45
N GLN A 240 11.42 17.95 8.56
CA GLN A 240 10.99 16.64 8.00
C GLN A 240 11.75 15.44 8.57
N LEU A 241 12.95 15.66 9.10
CA LEU A 241 13.80 14.57 9.59
C LEU A 241 13.69 14.34 11.10
N THR A 242 13.08 15.23 11.89
CA THR A 242 12.93 15.00 13.32
C THR A 242 11.89 13.92 13.61
N PRO A 243 12.20 12.89 14.46
CA PRO A 243 11.20 11.91 14.86
C PRO A 243 10.06 12.52 15.65
N THR A 244 8.82 12.22 15.27
CA THR A 244 7.62 12.68 15.98
C THR A 244 7.22 11.74 17.12
N ALA A 245 6.43 12.22 18.07
CA ALA A 245 5.96 11.40 19.21
C ALA A 245 5.08 10.21 18.79
N GLU A 246 4.32 10.37 17.70
CA GLU A 246 3.45 9.34 17.13
C GLU A 246 4.22 8.30 16.29
N GLU A 247 5.53 8.47 16.16
CA GLU A 247 6.33 7.58 15.34
C GLU A 247 6.58 6.25 16.04
N PRO A 248 6.24 5.11 15.41
CA PRO A 248 6.43 3.79 15.99
C PRO A 248 7.93 3.49 16.15
N PRO A 249 8.33 2.81 17.23
CA PRO A 249 9.72 2.43 17.47
C PRO A 249 10.20 1.39 16.45
N LEU A 250 11.51 1.33 16.24
CA LEU A 250 12.12 0.29 15.41
C LEU A 250 12.22 -1.03 16.21
N PRO A 251 11.87 -2.19 15.61
CA PRO A 251 12.09 -3.49 16.24
C PRO A 251 13.61 -3.77 16.38
N ALA A 252 13.99 -4.56 17.37
CA ALA A 252 15.40 -4.79 17.73
C ALA A 252 16.27 -5.30 16.55
N THR A 253 15.72 -6.17 15.72
CA THR A 253 16.38 -6.68 14.51
C THR A 253 16.62 -5.59 13.47
N ALA A 254 15.63 -4.71 13.24
CA ALA A 254 15.77 -3.55 12.37
C ALA A 254 16.82 -2.57 12.90
N VAL A 255 16.83 -2.33 14.21
CA VAL A 255 17.83 -1.49 14.87
C VAL A 255 19.24 -2.03 14.65
N ALA A 256 19.45 -3.34 14.84
CA ALA A 256 20.74 -3.98 14.60
C ALA A 256 21.19 -3.84 13.13
N ARG A 257 20.30 -4.10 12.16
CA ARG A 257 20.60 -3.96 10.72
C ARG A 257 20.97 -2.52 10.36
N LEU A 258 20.17 -1.54 10.78
CA LEU A 258 20.45 -0.13 10.54
C LEU A 258 21.73 0.35 11.23
N HIS A 259 22.07 -0.24 12.38
CA HIS A 259 23.35 0.00 13.05
C HIS A 259 24.55 -0.56 12.26
N HIS A 260 24.42 -1.73 11.63
CA HIS A 260 25.44 -2.25 10.72
C HIS A 260 25.65 -1.35 9.51
N VAL A 261 24.56 -0.84 8.92
CA VAL A 261 24.62 0.17 7.84
C VAL A 261 25.35 1.41 8.33
N TRP A 262 24.98 1.96 9.49
CA TRP A 262 25.63 3.13 10.07
C TRP A 262 27.15 2.93 10.23
N ARG A 263 27.57 1.83 10.85
CA ARG A 263 28.99 1.51 11.02
C ARG A 263 29.71 1.38 9.68
N ARG A 264 29.05 0.79 8.68
CA ARG A 264 29.62 0.67 7.33
C ARG A 264 29.81 2.06 6.71
N LEU A 265 28.82 2.94 6.78
CA LEU A 265 28.93 4.31 6.27
C LEU A 265 30.11 5.08 6.90
N GLN A 266 30.33 4.90 8.20
CA GLN A 266 31.49 5.48 8.90
C GLN A 266 32.82 4.89 8.43
N GLN A 267 32.91 3.56 8.29
CA GLN A 267 34.12 2.88 7.79
C GLN A 267 34.50 3.32 6.37
N LEU A 268 33.49 3.58 5.54
CA LEU A 268 33.69 4.07 4.18
C LEU A 268 34.16 5.53 4.14
N GLY A 269 33.94 6.31 5.21
CA GLY A 269 34.29 7.74 5.22
C GLY A 269 33.55 8.57 4.16
N CYS A 270 32.45 8.05 3.61
CA CYS A 270 31.71 8.65 2.50
C CYS A 270 30.77 9.78 2.95
N LEU A 271 30.47 9.87 4.25
CA LEU A 271 29.50 10.81 4.80
C LEU A 271 29.88 12.29 4.62
N SER A 272 31.16 12.61 4.44
CA SER A 272 31.61 13.98 4.14
C SER A 272 31.47 14.36 2.66
N ASN A 273 31.31 13.38 1.76
CA ASN A 273 31.20 13.61 0.33
C ASN A 273 29.74 13.92 -0.07
N ARG A 274 29.41 15.21 -0.07
CA ARG A 274 28.07 15.72 -0.41
C ARG A 274 27.56 15.24 -1.78
N THR A 275 28.39 15.29 -2.82
CA THR A 275 27.99 14.92 -4.18
C THR A 275 27.65 13.44 -4.28
N LEU A 276 28.51 12.59 -3.72
CA LEU A 276 28.30 11.14 -3.68
C LEU A 276 27.00 10.78 -2.94
N LEU A 277 26.73 11.43 -1.81
CA LEU A 277 25.49 11.23 -1.05
C LEU A 277 24.26 11.67 -1.85
N ALA A 278 24.31 12.81 -2.52
CA ALA A 278 23.19 13.32 -3.31
C ALA A 278 22.83 12.35 -4.43
N GLU A 279 23.82 11.90 -5.19
CA GLU A 279 23.64 10.89 -6.24
C GLU A 279 23.11 9.57 -5.68
N ALA A 280 23.65 9.11 -4.55
CA ALA A 280 23.22 7.84 -3.95
C ALA A 280 21.74 7.89 -3.52
N VAL A 281 21.30 9.02 -2.95
CA VAL A 281 19.91 9.23 -2.53
C VAL A 281 18.99 9.42 -3.73
N GLU A 282 19.43 10.04 -4.83
CA GLU A 282 18.67 10.19 -6.09
C GLU A 282 18.26 8.83 -6.68
N TRP A 283 19.12 7.81 -6.56
CA TRP A 283 18.81 6.47 -7.02
C TRP A 283 17.92 5.65 -6.07
N LEU A 284 17.76 6.07 -4.80
CA LEU A 284 16.97 5.31 -3.82
C LEU A 284 15.46 5.35 -4.13
N PRO A 285 14.81 4.19 -4.36
CA PRO A 285 13.40 4.12 -4.70
C PRO A 285 12.51 4.31 -3.47
N THR A 286 11.54 5.23 -3.54
CA THR A 286 10.59 5.46 -2.45
C THR A 286 9.51 4.39 -2.37
N GLY A 287 9.34 3.58 -3.43
CA GLY A 287 8.29 2.56 -3.53
C GLY A 287 6.96 3.11 -4.06
N SER A 288 6.90 4.40 -4.39
CA SER A 288 5.83 4.98 -5.20
C SER A 288 6.32 4.98 -6.64
N GLU A 289 5.59 4.36 -7.58
CA GLU A 289 5.96 4.53 -8.98
C GLU A 289 5.99 6.04 -9.31
N PRO A 290 7.10 6.58 -9.84
CA PRO A 290 7.10 7.94 -10.31
C PRO A 290 6.13 8.01 -11.49
N LEU A 291 4.95 8.57 -11.25
CA LEU A 291 4.08 8.97 -12.35
C LEU A 291 4.81 10.10 -13.08
N PRO A 292 5.18 9.93 -14.37
CA PRO A 292 5.87 10.97 -15.12
C PRO A 292 5.01 12.23 -15.04
N THR A 293 5.54 13.33 -14.50
CA THR A 293 4.85 14.62 -14.54
C THR A 293 4.81 15.10 -15.98
N VAL A 294 3.77 14.73 -16.71
CA VAL A 294 3.36 15.45 -17.93
C VAL A 294 2.60 16.69 -17.48
N PHE A 295 3.25 17.51 -16.65
CA PHE A 295 2.82 18.89 -16.51
C PHE A 295 3.58 19.62 -17.59
N THR A 296 2.86 20.14 -18.58
CA THR A 296 3.45 21.05 -19.56
C THR A 296 4.17 22.13 -18.76
N GLU A 297 5.46 22.30 -19.02
CA GLU A 297 6.19 23.47 -18.55
C GLU A 297 5.46 24.68 -19.11
N SER A 298 4.54 25.24 -18.32
CA SER A 298 3.93 26.52 -18.63
C SER A 298 5.09 27.50 -18.78
N GLU A 299 5.06 28.22 -19.89
CA GLU A 299 5.96 29.29 -20.25
C GLU A 299 6.36 30.10 -19.01
N GLN A 300 7.65 30.38 -18.94
CA GLN A 300 8.34 31.19 -17.94
C GLN A 300 7.48 32.35 -17.42
N THR A 301 6.72 32.11 -16.35
CA THR A 301 6.44 33.17 -15.39
C THR A 301 7.68 33.28 -14.52
N ASP A 302 8.36 34.42 -14.63
CA ASP A 302 9.48 34.77 -13.77
C ASP A 302 9.10 34.58 -12.30
N ALA A 303 9.98 33.91 -11.56
CA ALA A 303 9.90 33.73 -10.11
C ALA A 303 9.86 35.10 -9.43
N GLU A 304 9.08 35.32 -8.36
CA GLU A 304 9.59 35.05 -7.01
C GLU A 304 8.51 34.71 -5.96
N GLU A 305 7.21 34.71 -6.30
CA GLU A 305 6.13 34.47 -5.32
C GLU A 305 4.95 33.69 -5.90
N THR A 306 5.18 32.57 -6.59
CA THR A 306 4.07 31.68 -6.92
C THR A 306 3.62 30.95 -5.65
N GLY A 307 2.36 31.11 -5.24
CA GLY A 307 1.73 30.29 -4.20
C GLY A 307 1.53 28.84 -4.65
N GLU A 308 2.54 28.19 -5.21
CA GLU A 308 2.46 26.83 -5.74
C GLU A 308 2.38 25.81 -4.60
N LEU A 309 1.38 24.94 -4.68
CA LEU A 309 1.20 23.77 -3.82
C LEU A 309 1.38 22.49 -4.65
N VAL A 310 2.34 21.66 -4.27
CA VAL A 310 2.59 20.36 -4.92
C VAL A 310 2.17 19.20 -4.01
N ILE A 311 1.34 18.30 -4.52
CA ILE A 311 0.80 17.14 -3.79
C ILE A 311 1.42 15.86 -4.33
N ASN A 312 1.92 15.03 -3.42
CA ASN A 312 2.71 13.84 -3.72
C ASN A 312 3.79 14.16 -4.77
N PRO A 313 4.72 15.07 -4.44
CA PRO A 313 5.71 15.56 -5.38
C PRO A 313 6.52 14.41 -5.99
N PRO A 314 7.08 14.59 -7.19
CA PRO A 314 7.94 13.59 -7.80
C PRO A 314 9.10 13.23 -6.86
N GLU A 315 9.66 12.04 -7.04
CA GLU A 315 10.73 11.55 -6.17
C GLU A 315 11.95 12.50 -6.16
N ILE A 316 12.33 13.02 -7.33
CA ILE A 316 13.49 13.90 -7.48
C ILE A 316 13.01 15.36 -7.47
N PRO A 317 13.62 16.25 -6.66
CA PRO A 317 13.30 17.67 -6.69
C PRO A 317 13.78 18.32 -7.99
N GLY A 318 12.91 19.09 -8.63
CA GLY A 318 13.31 20.00 -9.71
C GLY A 318 14.11 21.20 -9.19
N ASP A 319 14.51 22.08 -10.10
CA ASP A 319 15.24 23.31 -9.74
C ASP A 319 14.32 24.37 -9.10
N ARG A 320 13.03 24.35 -9.48
CA ARG A 320 12.01 25.22 -8.88
C ARG A 320 11.57 24.71 -7.51
N THR A 321 11.31 25.65 -6.61
CA THR A 321 10.81 25.37 -5.26
C THR A 321 9.39 25.86 -5.12
N ALA A 322 8.49 24.94 -4.83
CA ALA A 322 7.10 25.28 -4.53
C ALA A 322 6.99 25.98 -3.17
N ALA A 323 5.95 26.79 -2.98
CA ALA A 323 5.66 27.40 -1.68
C ALA A 323 5.31 26.33 -0.63
N ALA A 324 4.58 25.29 -1.04
CA ALA A 324 4.23 24.16 -0.18
C ALA A 324 4.34 22.81 -0.90
N GLU A 325 4.83 21.79 -0.20
CA GLU A 325 4.81 20.39 -0.64
C GLU A 325 4.01 19.54 0.35
N ILE A 326 3.15 18.66 -0.15
CA ILE A 326 2.40 17.69 0.66
C ILE A 326 2.74 16.29 0.17
N GLY A 327 3.07 15.37 1.06
CA GLY A 327 3.35 13.99 0.66
C GLY A 327 3.71 13.09 1.82
N LEU A 328 4.07 11.84 1.51
CA LEU A 328 4.48 10.89 2.53
C LEU A 328 5.75 11.39 3.25
N PRO A 329 5.87 11.21 4.59
CA PRO A 329 7.03 11.66 5.36
C PRO A 329 8.36 11.17 4.79
N ALA A 330 8.42 9.93 4.28
CA ALA A 330 9.62 9.38 3.68
C ALA A 330 10.03 10.11 2.39
N THR A 331 9.05 10.45 1.54
CA THR A 331 9.28 11.21 0.30
C THR A 331 9.71 12.64 0.62
N LEU A 332 9.03 13.31 1.56
CA LEU A 332 9.40 14.66 2.00
C LEU A 332 10.77 14.71 2.66
N GLY A 333 11.07 13.75 3.56
CA GLY A 333 12.39 13.63 4.21
C GLY A 333 13.51 13.42 3.20
N ARG A 334 13.29 12.54 2.20
CA ARG A 334 14.25 12.31 1.11
C ARG A 334 14.46 13.55 0.26
N ARG A 335 13.39 14.23 -0.17
CA ARG A 335 13.47 15.47 -0.97
C ARG A 335 14.18 16.59 -0.21
N THR A 336 13.89 16.72 1.08
CA THR A 336 14.52 17.69 1.98
C THR A 336 16.03 17.44 2.08
N LEU A 337 16.44 16.19 2.29
CA LEU A 337 17.84 15.79 2.27
C LEU A 337 18.50 16.08 0.92
N LEU A 338 17.86 15.71 -0.20
CA LEU A 338 18.39 15.96 -1.55
C LEU A 338 18.58 17.45 -1.85
N ARG A 339 17.58 18.28 -1.54
CA ARG A 339 17.67 19.74 -1.71
C ARG A 339 18.85 20.29 -0.92
N TRP A 340 19.00 19.88 0.34
CA TRP A 340 20.12 20.32 1.17
C TRP A 340 21.49 19.86 0.66
N LEU A 341 21.62 18.59 0.24
CA LEU A 341 22.85 18.08 -0.36
C LEU A 341 23.18 18.75 -1.71
N ARG A 342 22.18 19.25 -2.44
CA ARG A 342 22.37 19.97 -3.71
C ARG A 342 22.36 21.50 -3.57
N HIS A 343 22.35 22.03 -2.34
CA HIS A 343 22.25 23.48 -2.07
C HIS A 343 21.05 24.17 -2.74
N ARG A 344 19.91 23.49 -2.78
CA ARG A 344 18.65 24.01 -3.31
C ARG A 344 17.76 24.53 -2.18
N PRO A 345 16.96 25.59 -2.41
CA PRO A 345 16.06 26.11 -1.41
C PRO A 345 14.97 25.09 -1.05
N GLN A 346 14.60 25.05 0.23
CA GLN A 346 13.50 24.25 0.75
C GLN A 346 12.15 24.95 0.52
N PRO A 347 11.05 24.21 0.34
CA PRO A 347 9.71 24.77 0.38
C PRO A 347 9.43 25.45 1.73
N ARG A 348 8.62 26.50 1.73
CA ARG A 348 8.22 27.19 2.97
C ARG A 348 7.40 26.29 3.90
N LEU A 349 6.57 25.42 3.32
CA LEU A 349 5.74 24.46 4.04
C LEU A 349 5.95 23.05 3.48
N GLN A 350 6.11 22.08 4.37
CA GLN A 350 6.13 20.67 4.02
C GLN A 350 5.26 19.90 5.00
N LEU A 351 4.21 19.24 4.52
CA LEU A 351 3.16 18.66 5.36
C LEU A 351 2.84 17.22 4.95
N ALA A 352 2.57 16.35 5.92
CA ALA A 352 2.17 14.97 5.63
C ALA A 352 0.73 14.86 5.11
N GLU A 353 -0.15 15.80 5.49
CA GLU A 353 -1.57 15.77 5.15
C GLU A 353 -2.09 17.13 4.68
N ILE A 354 -3.06 17.10 3.76
CA ILE A 354 -3.78 18.28 3.27
C ILE A 354 -4.60 18.93 4.39
N ALA A 355 -5.11 18.13 5.34
CA ALA A 355 -5.81 18.58 6.53
C ALA A 355 -5.01 19.62 7.34
N ALA A 356 -3.68 19.50 7.35
CA ALA A 356 -2.78 20.35 8.12
C ALA A 356 -2.43 21.68 7.43
N LEU A 357 -2.93 21.95 6.22
CA LEU A 357 -2.68 23.22 5.54
C LEU A 357 -3.22 24.41 6.36
N PRO A 358 -2.38 25.44 6.60
CA PRO A 358 -2.80 26.66 7.28
C PRO A 358 -4.02 27.29 6.60
N ALA A 359 -4.92 27.87 7.40
CA ALA A 359 -6.19 28.39 6.88
C ALA A 359 -6.03 29.63 5.97
N ASP A 360 -4.96 30.38 6.18
CA ASP A 360 -4.53 31.56 5.45
C ASP A 360 -3.74 31.23 4.17
N PHE A 361 -3.24 30.01 4.04
CA PHE A 361 -2.53 29.58 2.83
C PHE A 361 -3.51 29.31 1.69
N LYS A 362 -3.48 30.18 0.68
CA LYS A 362 -4.31 30.10 -0.53
C LYS A 362 -3.43 29.97 -1.77
N PRO A 363 -3.24 28.76 -2.30
CA PRO A 363 -2.37 28.57 -3.45
C PRO A 363 -3.00 29.09 -4.75
N ASP A 364 -2.18 29.73 -5.58
CA ASP A 364 -2.53 30.19 -6.94
C ASP A 364 -2.34 29.09 -7.99
N LEU A 365 -1.54 28.07 -7.65
CA LEU A 365 -1.27 26.92 -8.49
C LEU A 365 -1.28 25.67 -7.63
N ILE A 366 -2.11 24.68 -7.96
CA ILE A 366 -2.14 23.38 -7.29
C ILE A 366 -1.80 22.30 -8.30
N ARG A 367 -0.78 21.50 -8.02
CA ARG A 367 -0.35 20.39 -8.87
C ARG A 367 -0.19 19.12 -8.07
N GLY A 368 -0.53 17.98 -8.64
CA GLY A 368 -0.15 16.70 -8.05
C GLY A 368 -1.12 15.55 -8.28
N THR A 369 -0.83 14.44 -7.60
CA THR A 369 -1.61 13.21 -7.72
C THR A 369 -2.30 12.88 -6.42
N LEU A 370 -3.59 12.56 -6.48
CA LEU A 370 -4.31 11.93 -5.39
C LEU A 370 -4.44 10.42 -5.70
N TYR A 371 -3.84 9.59 -4.85
CA TYR A 371 -3.83 8.14 -5.07
C TYR A 371 -5.13 7.47 -4.61
N PRO A 372 -5.50 6.31 -5.20
CA PRO A 372 -6.60 5.50 -4.71
C PRO A 372 -6.37 5.14 -3.23
N SER A 373 -7.39 5.42 -2.41
CA SER A 373 -7.33 5.30 -0.96
C SER A 373 -8.63 4.66 -0.44
N PRO A 374 -8.58 3.82 0.60
CA PRO A 374 -9.80 3.31 1.21
C PRO A 374 -10.64 4.44 1.83
N PRO A 375 -11.94 4.20 2.09
CA PRO A 375 -12.76 5.13 2.85
C PRO A 375 -12.18 5.41 4.24
N PRO A 376 -12.24 6.65 4.73
CA PRO A 376 -11.74 6.98 6.06
C PRO A 376 -12.53 6.21 7.12
N GLN A 377 -11.81 5.81 8.17
CA GLN A 377 -12.41 5.09 9.28
C GLN A 377 -13.41 5.99 10.01
N ARG A 378 -14.39 5.39 10.69
CA ARG A 378 -15.42 6.13 11.44
C ARG A 378 -14.89 7.29 12.30
N PRO A 379 -13.80 7.14 13.09
CA PRO A 379 -13.33 8.23 13.92
C PRO A 379 -12.60 9.36 13.17
N GLN A 380 -12.09 9.11 11.96
CA GLN A 380 -11.40 10.12 11.14
C GLN A 380 -12.41 11.06 10.46
N ARG A 381 -13.65 10.62 10.25
CA ARG A 381 -14.67 11.38 9.51
C ARG A 381 -15.03 12.72 10.15
N PRO A 382 -15.23 12.83 11.48
CA PRO A 382 -15.46 14.13 12.12
C PRO A 382 -14.30 15.12 11.93
N GLN A 383 -13.05 14.64 11.97
CA GLN A 383 -11.87 15.48 11.75
C GLN A 383 -11.83 16.00 10.31
N LEU A 384 -12.03 15.11 9.32
CA LEU A 384 -12.11 15.50 7.91
C LEU A 384 -13.29 16.43 7.62
N ALA A 385 -14.45 16.17 8.21
CA ALA A 385 -15.60 17.06 8.09
C ALA A 385 -15.33 18.45 8.69
N THR A 386 -14.55 18.51 9.78
CA THR A 386 -14.11 19.78 10.37
C THR A 386 -13.13 20.50 9.44
N ALA A 387 -12.13 19.80 8.89
CA ALA A 387 -11.19 20.37 7.92
C ALA A 387 -11.91 20.93 6.69
N LEU A 388 -12.94 20.23 6.18
CA LEU A 388 -13.78 20.72 5.09
C LEU A 388 -14.54 22.00 5.45
N ARG A 389 -15.01 22.18 6.68
CA ARG A 389 -15.65 23.43 7.11
C ARG A 389 -14.68 24.61 7.15
N ILE A 390 -13.40 24.36 7.40
CA ILE A 390 -12.38 25.41 7.35
C ILE A 390 -12.07 25.79 5.90
N ALA A 391 -12.03 24.82 4.98
CA ALA A 391 -11.84 25.07 3.56
C ALA A 391 -13.08 25.68 2.89
N TRP A 392 -14.28 25.32 3.36
CA TRP A 392 -15.57 25.76 2.84
C TRP A 392 -16.51 26.25 3.95
N PRO A 393 -16.32 27.47 4.47
CA PRO A 393 -17.12 27.98 5.58
C PRO A 393 -18.62 28.08 5.27
N SER A 394 -18.97 28.33 4.00
CA SER A 394 -20.35 28.55 3.54
C SER A 394 -21.03 27.31 2.95
N ARG A 395 -20.31 26.19 2.75
CA ARG A 395 -20.83 24.99 2.07
C ARG A 395 -20.67 23.77 2.96
N ARG A 396 -21.69 22.92 3.00
CA ARG A 396 -21.65 21.63 3.72
C ARG A 396 -21.72 20.50 2.71
N PHE A 397 -20.81 19.54 2.85
CA PHE A 397 -20.78 18.34 2.02
C PHE A 397 -21.36 17.16 2.80
N SER A 398 -22.26 16.42 2.16
CA SER A 398 -22.82 15.16 2.68
C SER A 398 -22.26 14.00 1.88
N LEU A 399 -21.09 13.51 2.27
CA LEU A 399 -20.41 12.40 1.58
C LEU A 399 -20.88 11.04 2.12
N PRO A 400 -21.06 10.03 1.26
CA PRO A 400 -21.43 8.70 1.71
C PRO A 400 -20.32 8.05 2.53
N ALA A 401 -20.68 7.05 3.35
CA ALA A 401 -19.74 6.30 4.16
C ALA A 401 -18.68 5.52 3.35
N THR A 402 -18.92 5.33 2.05
CA THR A 402 -18.06 4.65 1.09
C THR A 402 -17.15 5.61 0.32
N ALA A 403 -17.25 6.92 0.55
CA ALA A 403 -16.40 7.91 -0.10
C ALA A 403 -14.93 7.69 0.29
N PRO A 404 -14.00 7.59 -0.68
CA PRO A 404 -12.60 7.35 -0.41
C PRO A 404 -11.94 8.58 0.22
N ARG A 405 -10.84 8.42 0.95
CA ARG A 405 -10.11 9.53 1.58
C ARG A 405 -9.69 10.61 0.57
N TRP A 406 -9.21 10.23 -0.61
CA TRP A 406 -8.79 11.17 -1.65
C TRP A 406 -9.89 12.15 -2.07
N HIS A 407 -11.17 11.77 -1.94
CA HIS A 407 -12.29 12.66 -2.26
C HIS A 407 -12.42 13.79 -1.23
N TYR A 408 -12.23 13.50 0.06
CA TYR A 408 -12.18 14.54 1.09
C TYR A 408 -10.99 15.49 0.86
N ASP A 409 -9.84 14.91 0.53
CA ASP A 409 -8.61 15.65 0.24
C ASP A 409 -8.78 16.59 -0.96
N LEU A 410 -9.41 16.11 -2.05
CA LEU A 410 -9.74 16.94 -3.22
C LEU A 410 -10.64 18.12 -2.87
N LEU A 411 -11.76 17.87 -2.17
CA LEU A 411 -12.66 18.95 -1.77
C LEU A 411 -11.94 20.00 -0.91
N GLN A 412 -11.06 19.56 -0.02
CA GLN A 412 -10.27 20.47 0.78
C GLN A 412 -9.34 21.34 -0.07
N LEU A 413 -8.65 20.76 -1.06
CA LEU A 413 -7.79 21.49 -1.99
C LEU A 413 -8.56 22.53 -2.79
N LEU A 414 -9.73 22.15 -3.34
CA LEU A 414 -10.60 23.06 -4.10
C LEU A 414 -11.07 24.26 -3.25
N GLY A 415 -11.34 24.02 -1.96
CA GLY A 415 -11.71 25.10 -1.03
C GLY A 415 -10.56 26.06 -0.72
N ARG A 416 -9.33 25.54 -0.68
CA ARG A 416 -8.13 26.34 -0.41
C ARG A 416 -7.63 27.17 -1.59
N ALA A 417 -7.90 26.74 -2.82
CA ALA A 417 -7.48 27.44 -4.03
C ALA A 417 -7.87 28.94 -4.03
N ALA A 418 -6.93 29.82 -4.36
CA ALA A 418 -7.18 31.26 -4.51
C ALA A 418 -8.14 31.55 -5.69
N PRO A 419 -8.84 32.70 -5.71
CA PRO A 419 -9.58 33.12 -6.89
C PRO A 419 -8.66 33.23 -8.11
N GLY A 420 -9.02 32.63 -9.24
CA GLY A 420 -8.19 32.56 -10.43
C GLY A 420 -7.09 31.49 -10.38
N ALA A 421 -7.00 30.71 -9.30
CA ALA A 421 -6.00 29.65 -9.17
C ALA A 421 -6.15 28.60 -10.27
N ARG A 422 -4.99 28.11 -10.75
CA ARG A 422 -4.89 27.00 -11.70
C ARG A 422 -4.70 25.70 -10.94
N LEU A 423 -5.38 24.65 -11.36
CA LEU A 423 -5.29 23.33 -10.74
C LEU A 423 -5.03 22.29 -11.82
N GLU A 424 -3.99 21.48 -11.62
CA GLU A 424 -3.62 20.35 -12.46
C GLU A 424 -3.51 19.11 -11.56
N ILE A 425 -4.61 18.39 -11.42
CA ILE A 425 -4.74 17.31 -10.43
C ILE A 425 -5.04 15.98 -11.14
N ARG A 426 -4.30 14.94 -10.76
CA ARG A 426 -4.59 13.56 -11.17
C ARG A 426 -5.44 12.87 -10.14
N LEU A 427 -6.54 12.30 -10.59
CA LEU A 427 -7.51 11.59 -9.76
C LEU A 427 -7.62 10.13 -10.21
N PRO A 428 -7.98 9.19 -9.30
CA PRO A 428 -8.29 7.81 -9.66
C PRO A 428 -9.41 7.74 -10.69
N ALA A 429 -9.21 7.04 -11.81
CA ALA A 429 -10.12 7.06 -12.96
C ALA A 429 -11.56 6.62 -12.62
N ASP A 430 -11.73 5.82 -11.57
CA ASP A 430 -13.04 5.35 -11.12
C ASP A 430 -13.96 6.48 -10.64
N TRP A 431 -13.44 7.69 -10.34
CA TRP A 431 -14.24 8.79 -9.78
C TRP A 431 -15.49 9.16 -10.58
N ILE A 432 -15.43 9.02 -11.91
CA ILE A 432 -16.53 9.33 -12.82
C ILE A 432 -17.66 8.29 -12.73
N ASP A 433 -17.32 7.05 -12.39
CA ASP A 433 -18.27 5.94 -12.28
C ASP A 433 -18.87 5.80 -10.88
N ARG A 434 -18.38 6.57 -9.90
CA ARG A 434 -18.83 6.47 -8.51
C ARG A 434 -20.03 7.35 -8.23
N ALA A 435 -20.91 6.86 -7.36
CA ALA A 435 -22.06 7.61 -6.87
C ALA A 435 -21.66 8.94 -6.16
N ASP A 436 -20.47 8.99 -5.56
CA ASP A 436 -19.95 10.21 -4.94
C ASP A 436 -19.24 11.17 -5.92
N GLY A 437 -19.07 10.81 -7.20
CA GLY A 437 -18.53 11.71 -8.21
C GLY A 437 -19.46 12.88 -8.56
N GLN A 438 -20.79 12.70 -8.41
CA GLN A 438 -21.78 13.72 -8.79
C GLN A 438 -21.66 15.02 -7.96
N PRO A 439 -21.56 14.99 -6.61
CA PRO A 439 -21.28 16.18 -5.81
C PRO A 439 -20.00 16.92 -6.20
N LEU A 440 -18.96 16.18 -6.60
CA LEU A 440 -17.71 16.76 -7.08
C LEU A 440 -17.92 17.48 -8.42
N TRP A 441 -18.65 16.85 -9.34
CA TRP A 441 -18.99 17.48 -10.62
C TRP A 441 -19.84 18.73 -10.46
N GLU A 442 -20.82 18.74 -9.54
CA GLU A 442 -21.59 19.93 -9.19
C GLU A 442 -20.73 21.07 -8.66
N LEU A 443 -19.73 20.76 -7.84
CA LEU A 443 -18.76 21.74 -7.35
C LEU A 443 -17.89 22.30 -8.48
N ILE A 444 -17.36 21.43 -9.35
CA ILE A 444 -16.55 21.86 -10.49
C ILE A 444 -17.36 22.79 -11.40
N ARG A 445 -18.62 22.44 -11.69
CA ARG A 445 -19.50 23.26 -12.54
C ARG A 445 -19.89 24.61 -11.92
N SER A 446 -19.91 24.72 -10.59
CA SER A 446 -20.32 25.94 -9.90
C SER A 446 -19.17 26.93 -9.73
N ASP A 447 -18.00 26.43 -9.33
CA ASP A 447 -16.91 27.29 -8.80
C ASP A 447 -15.64 27.26 -9.68
N PHE A 448 -15.60 26.39 -10.70
CA PHE A 448 -14.43 26.16 -11.54
C PHE A 448 -14.79 26.14 -13.04
N GLN A 449 -13.73 26.26 -13.85
CA GLN A 449 -13.79 26.05 -15.29
C GLN A 449 -12.84 24.93 -15.67
N LEU A 450 -13.34 23.88 -16.29
CA LEU A 450 -12.52 22.79 -16.80
C LEU A 450 -11.87 23.23 -18.12
N THR A 451 -10.54 23.25 -18.17
CA THR A 451 -9.76 23.57 -19.37
C THR A 451 -9.36 22.31 -20.13
N ALA A 452 -9.02 21.23 -19.42
CA ALA A 452 -8.71 19.97 -20.05
C ALA A 452 -9.05 18.77 -19.15
N LEU A 453 -9.38 17.64 -19.80
CA LEU A 453 -9.65 16.35 -19.16
C LEU A 453 -9.11 15.23 -20.03
N PHE A 454 -8.25 14.38 -19.49
CA PHE A 454 -7.70 13.26 -20.26
C PHE A 454 -7.30 12.09 -19.34
N PRO A 455 -7.45 10.83 -19.79
CA PRO A 455 -6.97 9.68 -19.04
C PRO A 455 -5.45 9.61 -19.15
N GLU A 456 -4.81 9.25 -18.04
CA GLU A 456 -3.36 9.06 -17.95
C GLU A 456 -3.10 7.67 -17.37
N ARG A 457 -2.59 6.76 -18.21
CA ARG A 457 -2.65 5.30 -17.97
C ARG A 457 -4.11 4.82 -17.78
N GLN A 458 -4.32 3.55 -17.46
CA GLN A 458 -5.68 3.02 -17.23
C GLN A 458 -6.23 3.40 -15.84
N GLU A 459 -5.40 3.91 -14.93
CA GLU A 459 -5.75 4.08 -13.51
C GLU A 459 -6.10 5.51 -13.10
N PHE A 460 -5.72 6.52 -13.88
CA PHE A 460 -5.87 7.94 -13.52
C PHE A 460 -6.52 8.77 -14.62
N ILE A 461 -7.17 9.86 -14.21
CA ILE A 461 -7.65 10.93 -15.08
C ILE A 461 -7.03 12.23 -14.59
N CYS A 462 -6.43 12.98 -15.52
CA CYS A 462 -5.88 14.30 -15.26
C CYS A 462 -6.96 15.37 -15.51
N LEU A 463 -7.15 16.24 -14.52
CA LEU A 463 -8.06 17.38 -14.58
C LEU A 463 -7.24 18.66 -14.55
N GLN A 464 -7.43 19.50 -15.57
CA GLN A 464 -6.92 20.86 -15.59
C GLN A 464 -8.09 21.84 -15.49
N MET A 465 -8.04 22.74 -14.51
CA MET A 465 -9.11 23.69 -14.25
C MET A 465 -8.63 25.00 -13.66
N VAL A 466 -9.44 26.04 -13.79
CA VAL A 466 -9.22 27.36 -13.20
C VAL A 466 -10.39 27.72 -12.29
N LYS A 467 -10.11 28.22 -11.09
CA LYS A 467 -11.15 28.70 -10.17
C LYS A 467 -11.69 30.04 -10.62
N SER A 468 -12.80 30.04 -11.34
CA SER A 468 -13.37 31.25 -11.97
C SER A 468 -14.84 31.03 -12.31
N GLU A 469 -15.64 32.10 -12.25
CA GLU A 469 -17.07 32.08 -12.61
C GLU A 469 -17.33 32.38 -14.10
N ARG A 470 -16.29 32.73 -14.88
CA ARG A 470 -16.46 33.03 -16.33
C ARG A 470 -16.80 31.76 -17.13
N ASN A 471 -17.21 31.88 -18.39
CA ASN A 471 -17.58 30.73 -19.24
C ASN A 471 -17.04 30.83 -20.67
N ASP A 472 -15.98 31.57 -20.85
CA ASP A 472 -15.41 31.98 -22.14
C ASP A 472 -14.31 31.05 -22.66
N ILE A 473 -14.07 29.92 -21.98
CA ILE A 473 -13.04 28.96 -22.35
C ILE A 473 -13.63 27.71 -23.03
N ASN A 474 -12.84 27.14 -23.93
CA ASN A 474 -13.06 25.78 -24.42
C ASN A 474 -12.38 24.77 -23.50
N CYS A 475 -13.03 23.62 -23.32
CA CYS A 475 -12.49 22.47 -22.62
C CYS A 475 -12.02 21.44 -23.65
N VAL A 476 -10.76 21.02 -23.56
CA VAL A 476 -10.20 19.94 -24.37
C VAL A 476 -10.37 18.61 -23.63
N ILE A 477 -11.11 17.68 -24.22
CA ILE A 477 -11.32 16.34 -23.67
C ILE A 477 -10.66 15.34 -24.60
N THR A 478 -9.54 14.77 -24.16
CA THR A 478 -8.84 13.70 -24.88
C THR A 478 -9.23 12.39 -24.23
N GLY A 479 -10.19 11.65 -24.79
CA GLY A 479 -10.54 10.32 -24.35
C GLY A 479 -9.54 9.26 -24.84
N HIS A 480 -9.77 8.00 -24.47
CA HIS A 480 -8.93 6.88 -24.93
C HIS A 480 -9.00 6.66 -26.45
N ARG A 481 -10.11 7.08 -27.08
CA ARG A 481 -10.42 6.77 -28.49
C ARG A 481 -10.93 7.97 -29.30
N SER A 482 -10.99 9.16 -28.70
CA SER A 482 -11.48 10.39 -29.33
C SER A 482 -10.85 11.62 -28.67
N ASN A 483 -10.76 12.73 -29.38
CA ASN A 483 -10.36 14.02 -28.81
C ASN A 483 -11.36 15.08 -29.27
N ARG A 484 -11.90 15.85 -28.33
CA ARG A 484 -12.94 16.84 -28.59
C ARG A 484 -12.64 18.14 -27.86
N GLU A 485 -13.00 19.25 -28.50
CA GLU A 485 -12.96 20.58 -27.90
C GLU A 485 -14.40 21.10 -27.82
N LEU A 486 -14.86 21.43 -26.61
CA LEU A 486 -16.23 21.85 -26.34
C LEU A 486 -16.26 23.14 -25.52
N PRO A 487 -17.18 24.09 -25.79
CA PRO A 487 -17.35 25.27 -24.94
C PRO A 487 -17.71 24.89 -23.50
N TRP A 488 -17.01 25.46 -22.50
CA TRP A 488 -17.31 25.17 -21.08
C TRP A 488 -18.75 25.51 -20.71
N SER A 489 -19.32 26.55 -21.33
CA SER A 489 -20.73 26.96 -21.14
C SER A 489 -21.75 25.85 -21.45
N GLU A 490 -21.42 24.97 -22.39
CA GLU A 490 -22.25 23.82 -22.79
C GLU A 490 -21.95 22.63 -21.89
N LEU A 491 -20.66 22.31 -21.72
CA LEU A 491 -20.23 21.16 -20.92
C LEU A 491 -20.71 21.25 -19.47
N ARG A 492 -20.67 22.43 -18.85
CA ARG A 492 -21.13 22.65 -17.48
C ARG A 492 -22.64 22.43 -17.29
N ARG A 493 -23.44 22.36 -18.36
CA ARG A 493 -24.88 22.06 -18.24
C ARG A 493 -25.16 20.56 -18.26
N ARG A 494 -24.18 19.75 -18.68
CA ARG A 494 -24.32 18.30 -18.83
C ARG A 494 -24.06 17.55 -17.52
N PRO A 495 -24.64 16.35 -17.33
CA PRO A 495 -24.39 15.48 -16.19
C PRO A 495 -23.00 14.82 -16.25
N LEU A 496 -22.57 14.23 -15.13
CA LEU A 496 -21.27 13.52 -15.05
C LEU A 496 -21.20 12.33 -16.01
N SER A 497 -22.33 11.67 -16.26
CA SER A 497 -22.46 10.58 -17.25
C SER A 497 -22.04 11.01 -18.64
N TYR A 498 -22.19 12.28 -19.03
CA TYR A 498 -21.71 12.77 -20.32
C TYR A 498 -20.17 12.76 -20.41
N LEU A 499 -19.47 13.15 -19.34
CA LEU A 499 -18.00 13.06 -19.30
C LEU A 499 -17.51 11.61 -19.41
N ARG A 500 -18.25 10.68 -18.77
CA ARG A 500 -17.99 9.23 -18.89
C ARG A 500 -18.03 8.76 -20.34
N LEU A 501 -19.00 9.24 -21.11
CA LEU A 501 -19.11 8.94 -22.53
C LEU A 501 -17.93 9.53 -23.29
N LEU A 502 -17.64 10.83 -23.12
CA LEU A 502 -16.58 11.52 -23.84
C LEU A 502 -15.19 10.90 -23.65
N LEU A 503 -14.91 10.32 -22.47
CA LEU A 503 -13.62 9.70 -22.19
C LEU A 503 -13.49 8.27 -22.75
N ASN A 504 -14.59 7.51 -22.79
CA ASN A 504 -14.56 6.07 -23.06
C ASN A 504 -15.06 5.70 -24.46
N TRP A 505 -15.96 6.50 -25.03
CA TRP A 505 -16.60 6.17 -26.30
C TRP A 505 -15.79 6.69 -27.50
N PRO A 506 -15.71 5.90 -28.58
CA PRO A 506 -15.20 6.37 -29.86
C PRO A 506 -16.19 7.33 -30.52
N GLU A 507 -15.67 8.13 -31.45
CA GLU A 507 -16.41 9.20 -32.14
C GLU A 507 -17.76 8.77 -32.76
N PRO A 508 -17.90 7.59 -33.42
CA PRO A 508 -19.19 7.18 -33.98
C PRO A 508 -20.31 7.01 -32.94
N LEU A 509 -19.99 6.56 -31.73
CA LEU A 509 -21.00 6.42 -30.66
C LEU A 509 -21.35 7.77 -30.05
N LEU A 510 -20.39 8.70 -29.98
CA LEU A 510 -20.63 10.05 -29.50
C LEU A 510 -21.54 10.85 -30.45
N GLN A 511 -21.43 10.62 -31.77
CA GLN A 511 -22.33 11.23 -32.75
C GLN A 511 -23.81 10.86 -32.54
N LEU A 512 -24.09 9.67 -31.99
CA LEU A 512 -25.46 9.28 -31.65
C LEU A 512 -26.04 10.16 -30.54
N VAL A 513 -25.21 10.59 -29.59
CA VAL A 513 -25.61 11.51 -28.51
C VAL A 513 -25.74 12.93 -29.06
N ASP A 514 -24.79 13.39 -29.88
CA ASP A 514 -24.82 14.73 -30.47
C ASP A 514 -26.02 14.94 -31.40
N ARG A 515 -26.47 13.88 -32.08
CA ARG A 515 -27.67 13.90 -32.94
C ARG A 515 -28.97 13.59 -32.20
N GLU A 516 -28.93 13.51 -30.87
CA GLU A 516 -30.09 13.23 -30.01
C GLU A 516 -30.78 11.89 -30.35
N LEU A 517 -30.02 10.92 -30.88
CA LEU A 517 -30.50 9.55 -31.12
C LEU A 517 -30.45 8.73 -29.82
N LEU A 518 -29.43 8.99 -29.01
CA LEU A 518 -29.32 8.57 -27.62
C LEU A 518 -29.43 9.80 -26.71
N LEU A 519 -30.24 9.71 -25.65
CA LEU A 519 -30.37 10.71 -24.61
C LEU A 519 -29.65 10.26 -23.34
N LEU A 520 -29.17 11.22 -22.55
CA LEU A 520 -28.57 10.94 -21.26
C LEU A 520 -29.65 10.60 -20.23
N CYS A 521 -29.51 9.47 -19.54
CA CYS A 521 -30.50 8.98 -18.57
C CYS A 521 -30.76 9.97 -17.42
N ASP A 522 -29.75 10.75 -17.04
CA ASP A 522 -29.83 11.73 -15.95
C ASP A 522 -30.59 13.02 -16.33
N GLU A 523 -30.81 13.28 -17.63
CA GLU A 523 -31.51 14.48 -18.12
C GLU A 523 -33.00 14.18 -18.38
N GLN A 524 -33.30 13.06 -19.02
CA GLN A 524 -34.66 12.64 -19.36
C GLN A 524 -34.74 11.11 -19.33
N GLY A 525 -35.45 10.58 -18.34
CA GLY A 525 -35.70 9.15 -18.24
C GLY A 525 -36.64 8.62 -19.33
N CYS A 526 -36.65 7.30 -19.52
CA CYS A 526 -37.58 6.66 -20.45
C CYS A 526 -39.02 6.70 -19.87
N PRO A 527 -40.02 7.23 -20.59
CA PRO A 527 -41.41 7.22 -20.13
C PRO A 527 -41.90 5.82 -19.74
N GLU A 528 -42.75 5.71 -18.72
CA GLU A 528 -43.21 4.40 -18.22
C GLU A 528 -43.91 3.57 -19.30
N GLU A 529 -44.61 4.22 -20.21
CA GLU A 529 -45.32 3.60 -21.34
C GLU A 529 -44.37 2.89 -22.34
N LEU A 530 -43.09 3.28 -22.40
CA LEU A 530 -42.10 2.75 -23.34
C LEU A 530 -41.12 1.75 -22.70
N ALA A 531 -41.34 1.41 -21.43
CA ALA A 531 -40.48 0.52 -20.64
C ALA A 531 -40.21 -0.84 -21.28
N ALA A 532 -41.29 -1.47 -21.78
CA ALA A 532 -41.21 -2.79 -22.37
C ALA A 532 -40.36 -2.78 -23.65
N VAL A 533 -40.47 -1.71 -24.43
CA VAL A 533 -39.74 -1.54 -25.69
C VAL A 533 -38.29 -1.15 -25.45
N GLU A 534 -38.02 -0.34 -24.43
CA GLU A 534 -36.67 -0.07 -23.95
C GLU A 534 -35.98 -1.37 -23.50
N GLN A 535 -36.68 -2.22 -22.76
CA GLN A 535 -36.14 -3.52 -22.36
C GLN A 535 -35.85 -4.42 -23.57
N LEU A 536 -36.74 -4.47 -24.56
CA LEU A 536 -36.51 -5.20 -25.80
C LEU A 536 -35.28 -4.67 -26.58
N TYR A 537 -35.09 -3.35 -26.62
CA TYR A 537 -33.89 -2.75 -27.21
C TYR A 537 -32.61 -3.23 -26.52
N TRP A 538 -32.55 -3.23 -25.18
CA TRP A 538 -31.34 -3.69 -24.46
C TRP A 538 -31.04 -5.18 -24.61
N GLN A 539 -32.02 -5.97 -25.06
CA GLN A 539 -31.87 -7.39 -25.39
C GLN A 539 -31.44 -7.61 -26.85
N SER A 540 -31.56 -6.61 -27.72
CA SER A 540 -31.07 -6.65 -29.12
C SER A 540 -29.55 -6.73 -29.20
N SER A 541 -29.00 -7.16 -30.34
CA SER A 541 -27.54 -7.26 -30.50
C SER A 541 -26.86 -5.88 -30.39
N HIS A 542 -27.48 -4.82 -30.89
CA HIS A 542 -27.00 -3.44 -30.75
C HIS A 542 -27.06 -2.93 -29.31
N GLY A 543 -28.15 -3.24 -28.58
CA GLY A 543 -28.29 -2.90 -27.17
C GLY A 543 -27.25 -3.60 -26.30
N LEU A 544 -27.01 -4.90 -26.54
CA LEU A 544 -25.97 -5.66 -25.86
C LEU A 544 -24.57 -5.10 -26.13
N ARG A 545 -24.27 -4.70 -27.38
CA ARG A 545 -22.99 -4.07 -27.75
C ARG A 545 -22.82 -2.71 -27.07
N LEU A 546 -23.85 -1.86 -27.07
CA LEU A 546 -23.81 -0.56 -26.39
C LEU A 546 -23.65 -0.73 -24.87
N ALA A 547 -24.31 -1.73 -24.28
CA ALA A 547 -24.15 -2.05 -22.87
C ALA A 547 -22.75 -2.58 -22.53
N ALA A 548 -22.12 -3.35 -23.43
CA ALA A 548 -20.73 -3.79 -23.29
C ALA A 548 -19.77 -2.60 -23.23
N TRP A 549 -19.97 -1.58 -24.08
CA TRP A 549 -19.23 -0.31 -24.04
C TRP A 549 -19.41 0.47 -22.73
N CYS A 550 -20.55 0.31 -22.07
CA CYS A 550 -20.82 0.88 -20.75
C CYS A 550 -20.32 0.00 -19.58
N GLY A 551 -19.67 -1.13 -19.87
CA GLY A 551 -19.21 -2.07 -18.85
C GLY A 551 -20.35 -2.78 -18.11
N ILE A 552 -21.48 -3.04 -18.76
CA ILE A 552 -22.60 -3.77 -18.15
C ILE A 552 -22.63 -5.21 -18.64
N ASP A 553 -22.78 -6.15 -17.70
CA ASP A 553 -22.93 -7.58 -18.00
C ASP A 553 -24.30 -7.85 -18.63
N SER A 554 -24.32 -8.55 -19.77
CA SER A 554 -25.53 -8.93 -20.50
C SER A 554 -26.52 -9.72 -19.64
N ARG A 555 -26.05 -10.46 -18.64
CA ARG A 555 -26.91 -11.19 -17.68
C ARG A 555 -27.78 -10.26 -16.84
N ARG A 556 -27.39 -9.00 -16.63
CA ARG A 556 -28.19 -7.99 -15.91
C ARG A 556 -29.32 -7.42 -16.78
N LEU A 557 -29.13 -7.40 -18.10
CA LEU A 557 -30.08 -6.88 -19.09
C LEU A 557 -31.26 -7.84 -19.32
N ASN A 558 -31.05 -9.13 -19.08
CA ASN A 558 -32.05 -10.19 -19.30
C ASN A 558 -33.05 -10.38 -18.14
N LYS A 559 -33.02 -9.55 -17.09
CA LYS A 559 -33.96 -9.67 -15.96
C LYS A 559 -35.28 -8.92 -16.25
N ALA A 560 -36.41 -9.53 -15.92
CA ALA A 560 -37.72 -8.89 -16.05
C ALA A 560 -37.84 -7.62 -15.19
N GLY A 561 -38.37 -6.53 -15.76
CA GLY A 561 -38.48 -5.23 -15.09
C GLY A 561 -37.22 -4.36 -15.18
N TYR A 562 -36.40 -4.60 -16.20
CA TYR A 562 -35.16 -3.88 -16.47
C TYR A 562 -35.40 -2.39 -16.80
N ARG A 563 -34.53 -1.50 -16.31
CA ARG A 563 -34.49 -0.06 -16.62
C ARG A 563 -33.04 0.40 -16.77
N ALA A 564 -32.75 1.19 -17.80
CA ALA A 564 -31.39 1.66 -18.05
C ALA A 564 -30.81 2.46 -16.87
N GLU A 565 -31.62 3.36 -16.30
CA GLU A 565 -31.27 4.17 -15.11
C GLU A 565 -30.90 3.30 -13.90
N ARG A 566 -31.68 2.26 -13.62
CA ARG A 566 -31.43 1.36 -12.47
C ARG A 566 -30.22 0.44 -12.68
N ALA A 567 -29.81 0.25 -13.92
CA ALA A 567 -28.65 -0.56 -14.28
C ALA A 567 -27.34 0.24 -14.32
N GLY A 568 -27.41 1.58 -14.20
CA GLY A 568 -26.24 2.45 -14.29
C GLY A 568 -25.78 2.73 -15.72
N LEU A 569 -26.69 2.66 -16.69
CA LEU A 569 -26.39 3.08 -18.07
C LEU A 569 -26.38 4.60 -18.19
N PRO A 570 -25.37 5.19 -18.85
CA PRO A 570 -25.26 6.64 -19.03
C PRO A 570 -26.28 7.22 -20.04
N CYS A 571 -26.85 6.40 -20.92
CA CYS A 571 -27.76 6.84 -21.97
C CYS A 571 -28.84 5.80 -22.33
N CYS A 572 -29.94 6.26 -22.92
CA CYS A 572 -31.04 5.46 -23.46
C CYS A 572 -31.47 5.99 -24.84
N PRO A 573 -32.11 5.17 -25.70
CA PRO A 573 -32.65 5.67 -26.97
C PRO A 573 -33.72 6.74 -26.78
N HIS A 574 -33.76 7.71 -27.68
CA HIS A 574 -34.76 8.78 -27.63
C HIS A 574 -36.20 8.23 -27.66
N PRO A 575 -37.15 8.76 -26.84
CA PRO A 575 -38.52 8.25 -26.74
C PRO A 575 -39.25 8.13 -28.08
N ASP A 576 -39.09 9.08 -28.99
CA ASP A 576 -39.71 9.02 -30.32
C ASP A 576 -39.19 7.85 -31.18
N ARG A 577 -37.96 7.38 -30.94
CA ARG A 577 -37.41 6.19 -31.60
C ARG A 577 -37.97 4.92 -30.97
N LEU A 578 -38.06 4.89 -29.65
CA LEU A 578 -38.73 3.80 -28.92
C LEU A 578 -40.21 3.67 -29.33
N ARG A 579 -40.93 4.78 -29.56
CA ARG A 579 -42.31 4.75 -30.09
C ARG A 579 -42.39 4.12 -31.49
N ARG A 580 -41.41 4.38 -32.35
CA ARG A 580 -41.35 3.75 -33.68
C ARG A 580 -41.06 2.25 -33.59
N LEU A 581 -40.15 1.86 -32.69
CA LEU A 581 -39.87 0.45 -32.39
C LEU A 581 -41.06 -0.25 -31.73
N ALA A 582 -41.86 0.46 -30.92
CA ALA A 582 -43.07 -0.08 -30.27
C ALA A 582 -44.10 -0.61 -31.28
N ASN A 583 -44.23 0.08 -32.42
CA ASN A 583 -45.16 -0.32 -33.50
C ASN A 583 -44.75 -1.63 -34.19
N ILE A 584 -43.49 -2.06 -34.01
CA ILE A 584 -42.90 -3.25 -34.63
C ILE A 584 -42.76 -4.38 -33.59
N ALA A 585 -42.52 -4.01 -32.33
CA ALA A 585 -42.27 -4.92 -31.21
C ALA A 585 -43.46 -5.78 -30.77
N ALA A 586 -44.69 -5.50 -31.23
CA ALA A 586 -45.89 -6.26 -30.85
C ALA A 586 -45.86 -7.72 -31.34
N ASP A 587 -45.10 -8.02 -32.40
CA ASP A 587 -45.10 -9.33 -33.09
C ASP A 587 -43.73 -10.02 -33.14
N ILE A 588 -42.71 -9.53 -32.41
CA ILE A 588 -41.30 -9.95 -32.63
C ILE A 588 -40.58 -10.31 -31.32
N THR A 589 -39.73 -11.34 -31.38
CA THR A 589 -38.84 -11.75 -30.28
C THR A 589 -37.42 -11.16 -30.42
N PRO A 590 -36.66 -11.00 -29.31
CA PRO A 590 -35.35 -10.33 -29.32
C PRO A 590 -34.28 -10.93 -30.26
N ASP A 591 -34.38 -12.23 -30.59
CA ASP A 591 -33.46 -12.95 -31.49
C ASP A 591 -33.81 -12.81 -33.00
N ASP A 592 -34.82 -12.00 -33.36
CA ASP A 592 -35.18 -11.81 -34.76
C ASP A 592 -34.26 -10.81 -35.44
N SER A 593 -33.51 -11.27 -36.45
CA SER A 593 -32.69 -10.44 -37.36
C SER A 593 -33.43 -9.23 -37.96
N ARG A 594 -34.76 -9.30 -38.06
CA ARG A 594 -35.61 -8.19 -38.52
C ARG A 594 -35.68 -7.08 -37.47
N PHE A 595 -35.73 -7.42 -36.18
CA PHE A 595 -35.73 -6.43 -35.10
C PHE A 595 -34.40 -5.67 -35.06
N ASP A 596 -33.27 -6.38 -35.14
CA ASP A 596 -31.94 -5.76 -35.20
C ASP A 596 -31.77 -4.83 -36.42
N SER A 597 -32.35 -5.18 -37.56
CA SER A 597 -32.33 -4.35 -38.77
C SER A 597 -33.15 -3.06 -38.59
N GLU A 598 -34.30 -3.15 -37.94
CA GLU A 598 -35.14 -1.98 -37.61
C GLU A 598 -34.49 -1.11 -36.51
N VAL A 599 -33.87 -1.71 -35.51
CA VAL A 599 -33.07 -1.00 -34.49
C VAL A 599 -31.96 -0.19 -35.14
N ALA A 600 -31.22 -0.77 -36.09
CA ALA A 600 -30.22 -0.04 -36.87
C ALA A 600 -30.83 1.11 -37.69
N LEU A 601 -31.98 0.89 -38.35
CA LEU A 601 -32.65 1.92 -39.14
C LEU A 601 -33.08 3.14 -38.30
N TRP A 602 -33.63 2.90 -37.11
CA TRP A 602 -34.26 3.95 -36.30
C TRP A 602 -33.31 4.65 -35.33
N ILE A 603 -32.29 3.97 -34.83
CA ILE A 603 -31.33 4.51 -33.86
C ILE A 603 -30.07 5.05 -34.54
N GLY A 604 -29.75 4.63 -35.77
CA GLY A 604 -28.77 5.32 -36.63
C GLY A 604 -28.18 4.43 -37.74
N PRO A 605 -28.08 4.90 -39.00
CA PRO A 605 -27.46 4.12 -40.08
C PRO A 605 -25.97 3.83 -39.85
N GLU A 606 -25.31 4.57 -38.93
CA GLU A 606 -23.95 4.31 -38.45
C GLU A 606 -23.82 2.98 -37.68
N LEU A 607 -24.96 2.37 -37.32
CA LEU A 607 -25.05 1.13 -36.56
C LEU A 607 -25.10 -0.15 -37.42
N THR A 608 -24.90 -0.03 -38.74
CA THR A 608 -24.72 -1.21 -39.62
C THR A 608 -23.41 -1.93 -39.26
N ASN A 609 -23.44 -3.27 -39.26
CA ASN A 609 -22.39 -4.15 -38.73
C ASN A 609 -20.94 -3.83 -39.19
N ASP A 610 -20.75 -3.19 -40.34
CA ASP A 610 -19.42 -2.93 -40.91
C ASP A 610 -18.68 -1.73 -40.28
N ASN A 611 -19.37 -0.84 -39.53
CA ASN A 611 -18.76 0.36 -38.92
C ASN A 611 -18.87 0.39 -37.38
N TRP A 612 -19.39 -0.65 -36.74
CA TRP A 612 -19.55 -0.68 -35.29
C TRP A 612 -18.20 -0.98 -34.60
N PRO A 613 -17.70 -0.12 -33.69
CA PRO A 613 -16.41 -0.35 -33.04
C PRO A 613 -16.51 -1.48 -32.01
N GLU A 614 -15.56 -2.41 -32.05
CA GLU A 614 -15.49 -3.51 -31.09
C GLU A 614 -15.27 -3.00 -29.66
N ALA A 615 -16.12 -3.47 -28.74
CA ALA A 615 -16.00 -3.17 -27.33
C ALA A 615 -14.69 -3.77 -26.78
N PRO A 616 -14.01 -3.08 -25.85
CA PRO A 616 -12.79 -3.62 -25.25
C PRO A 616 -13.06 -4.99 -24.60
N GLU A 617 -12.21 -5.97 -24.89
CA GLU A 617 -12.19 -7.22 -24.14
C GLU A 617 -11.96 -6.89 -22.67
N ARG A 618 -12.86 -7.35 -21.80
CA ARG A 618 -12.60 -7.29 -20.37
C ARG A 618 -11.42 -8.22 -20.12
N GLU A 619 -10.25 -7.65 -19.85
CA GLU A 619 -9.26 -8.33 -19.03
C GLU A 619 -9.97 -8.63 -17.70
N THR A 620 -10.45 -9.86 -17.55
CA THR A 620 -10.78 -10.44 -16.25
C THR A 620 -9.47 -10.64 -15.49
N GLY A 621 -8.80 -9.53 -15.18
CA GLY A 621 -7.63 -9.43 -14.33
C GLY A 621 -8.06 -9.62 -12.88
N ALA A 622 -8.40 -10.85 -12.55
CA ALA A 622 -8.34 -11.35 -11.19
C ALA A 622 -7.81 -12.77 -11.31
N THR A 623 -6.48 -12.89 -11.41
CA THR A 623 -5.80 -14.07 -10.89
C THR A 623 -6.18 -14.14 -9.42
N ALA A 624 -7.25 -14.90 -9.15
CA ALA A 624 -7.56 -15.37 -7.82
C ALA A 624 -6.39 -16.26 -7.43
N HIS A 625 -5.35 -15.68 -6.84
CA HIS A 625 -4.57 -16.43 -5.87
C HIS A 625 -5.60 -17.00 -4.91
N GLU A 626 -5.68 -18.33 -4.86
CA GLU A 626 -6.48 -19.07 -3.88
C GLU A 626 -6.11 -18.51 -2.51
N ARG A 627 -6.94 -17.59 -2.00
CA ARG A 627 -6.78 -17.09 -0.65
C ARG A 627 -6.96 -18.30 0.25
N PRO A 628 -6.03 -18.57 1.19
CA PRO A 628 -6.18 -19.67 2.12
C PRO A 628 -7.55 -19.57 2.77
N SER A 629 -8.23 -20.71 2.88
CA SER A 629 -9.60 -20.70 3.38
C SER A 629 -9.58 -20.19 4.82
N PRO A 630 -10.66 -19.55 5.30
CA PRO A 630 -10.74 -19.11 6.69
C PRO A 630 -10.59 -20.25 7.71
N THR A 631 -10.67 -21.51 7.28
CA THR A 631 -10.47 -22.70 8.10
C THR A 631 -8.97 -23.01 8.25
N ASP A 632 -8.21 -22.96 7.15
CA ASP A 632 -6.76 -23.19 7.15
C ASP A 632 -6.04 -22.17 8.04
N LEU A 633 -6.48 -20.90 7.98
CA LEU A 633 -5.97 -19.83 8.83
C LEU A 633 -6.28 -20.04 10.32
N ILE A 634 -7.38 -20.72 10.67
CA ILE A 634 -7.70 -21.03 12.07
C ILE A 634 -6.78 -22.14 12.58
N GLU A 635 -6.56 -23.18 11.78
CA GLU A 635 -5.71 -24.32 12.13
C GLU A 635 -4.24 -23.85 12.33
N GLU A 636 -3.71 -23.00 11.44
CA GLU A 636 -2.37 -22.43 11.59
C GLU A 636 -2.22 -21.60 12.89
N ILE A 637 -3.24 -20.83 13.26
CA ILE A 637 -3.23 -20.05 14.51
C ILE A 637 -3.32 -20.98 15.73
N GLU A 638 -4.16 -22.02 15.67
CA GLU A 638 -4.32 -23.00 16.75
C GLU A 638 -3.01 -23.74 17.03
N GLU A 639 -2.28 -24.19 16.00
CA GLU A 639 -0.99 -24.87 16.15
C GLU A 639 0.09 -24.01 16.84
N ARG A 640 0.05 -22.69 16.65
CA ARG A 640 1.06 -21.77 17.19
C ARG A 640 0.75 -21.29 18.59
N ILE A 641 -0.53 -21.10 18.91
CA ILE A 641 -0.97 -20.55 20.20
C ILE A 641 -1.22 -21.66 21.23
N LEU A 642 -1.73 -22.82 20.82
CA LEU A 642 -2.16 -23.88 21.74
C LEU A 642 -1.04 -24.85 22.16
N VAL A 643 0.23 -24.44 22.08
CA VAL A 643 1.37 -25.28 22.51
C VAL A 643 1.24 -25.72 23.97
N ASP A 644 0.73 -24.83 24.84
CA ASP A 644 0.54 -25.08 26.28
C ASP A 644 -0.92 -25.46 26.64
N GLY A 645 -1.81 -25.54 25.65
CA GLY A 645 -3.26 -25.79 25.84
C GLY A 645 -4.07 -24.56 26.28
N LEU A 646 -5.41 -24.70 26.30
CA LEU A 646 -6.31 -23.63 26.76
C LEU A 646 -6.37 -23.56 28.30
N PRO A 647 -6.51 -22.35 28.89
CA PRO A 647 -6.64 -22.20 30.34
C PRO A 647 -7.98 -22.76 30.83
N GLN A 648 -7.95 -23.79 31.68
CA GLN A 648 -9.14 -24.40 32.26
C GLN A 648 -9.43 -23.83 33.66
N PHE A 649 -10.51 -23.06 33.77
CA PHE A 649 -10.96 -22.49 35.03
C PHE A 649 -12.05 -23.36 35.68
N PRO A 650 -12.01 -23.60 37.00
CA PRO A 650 -11.00 -23.19 37.98
C PRO A 650 -9.83 -24.18 38.12
N THR A 651 -9.90 -25.36 37.48
CA THR A 651 -9.02 -26.51 37.71
C THR A 651 -7.52 -26.17 37.66
N HIS A 652 -7.05 -25.49 36.62
CA HIS A 652 -5.62 -25.16 36.47
C HIS A 652 -5.11 -24.20 37.56
N TYR A 653 -6.00 -23.42 38.16
CA TYR A 653 -5.65 -22.38 39.12
C TYR A 653 -5.76 -22.84 40.57
N LEU A 654 -6.41 -23.98 40.82
CA LEU A 654 -6.51 -24.57 42.17
C LEU A 654 -5.25 -25.35 42.59
N TYR A 655 -4.38 -25.73 41.65
CA TYR A 655 -3.17 -26.53 41.92
C TYR A 655 -2.19 -25.85 42.88
N ASP A 656 -2.10 -24.52 42.86
CA ASP A 656 -1.16 -23.76 43.68
C ASP A 656 -1.63 -23.57 45.14
N HIS A 657 -2.85 -24.00 45.46
CA HIS A 657 -3.42 -23.87 46.80
C HIS A 657 -3.48 -25.23 47.51
N TYR A 658 -2.86 -25.31 48.69
CA TYR A 658 -2.84 -26.56 49.46
C TYR A 658 -4.21 -26.85 50.09
N ARG A 659 -4.97 -27.79 49.49
CA ARG A 659 -6.27 -28.30 49.97
C ARG A 659 -7.28 -27.21 50.35
N PRO A 660 -7.67 -26.31 49.43
CA PRO A 660 -8.75 -25.37 49.70
C PRO A 660 -10.07 -26.10 49.98
N GLN A 661 -10.89 -25.57 50.89
CA GLN A 661 -12.26 -26.07 51.06
C GLN A 661 -13.09 -25.61 49.87
N LEU A 662 -13.65 -26.56 49.12
CA LEU A 662 -14.42 -26.30 47.91
C LEU A 662 -15.93 -26.50 48.17
N THR A 663 -16.74 -25.64 47.57
CA THR A 663 -18.20 -25.83 47.45
C THR A 663 -18.54 -26.12 46.01
N ARG A 664 -19.42 -27.11 45.80
CA ARG A 664 -19.89 -27.54 44.50
C ARG A 664 -21.13 -26.73 44.09
N TYR A 665 -21.07 -26.15 42.90
CA TYR A 665 -22.15 -25.41 42.25
C TYR A 665 -22.56 -26.14 40.97
N GLU A 666 -23.84 -26.14 40.64
CA GLU A 666 -24.32 -26.65 39.35
C GLU A 666 -24.70 -25.46 38.47
N LEU A 667 -24.05 -25.31 37.31
CA LEU A 667 -24.27 -24.20 36.40
C LEU A 667 -25.07 -24.65 35.17
N HIS A 668 -26.22 -24.02 34.93
CA HIS A 668 -27.11 -24.34 33.82
C HIS A 668 -27.07 -23.31 32.68
N GLY A 669 -26.56 -22.11 32.94
CA GLY A 669 -26.39 -21.05 31.93
C GLY A 669 -25.56 -19.88 32.44
N GLU A 670 -25.39 -18.85 31.61
CA GLU A 670 -24.65 -17.63 31.97
C GLU A 670 -25.39 -16.88 33.09
N LEU A 671 -24.70 -16.67 34.22
CA LEU A 671 -25.25 -15.98 35.39
C LEU A 671 -25.17 -14.45 35.20
N GLN A 672 -26.15 -13.74 35.75
CA GLN A 672 -26.16 -12.28 35.79
C GLN A 672 -26.46 -11.80 37.21
N GLU A 673 -25.83 -10.70 37.64
CA GLU A 673 -26.16 -10.06 38.92
C GLU A 673 -27.58 -9.47 38.85
N CYS A 674 -28.45 -9.89 39.77
CA CYS A 674 -29.83 -9.39 39.87
C CYS A 674 -30.06 -8.49 41.09
N GLY A 675 -29.14 -8.48 42.06
CA GLY A 675 -29.20 -7.55 43.19
C GLY A 675 -28.14 -7.81 44.27
N ARG A 676 -27.98 -6.81 45.15
CA ARG A 676 -27.15 -6.90 46.37
C ARG A 676 -28.00 -6.56 47.59
N PHE A 677 -27.96 -7.41 48.61
CA PHE A 677 -28.71 -7.20 49.84
C PHE A 677 -27.90 -7.68 51.05
N PHE A 678 -27.64 -6.79 52.02
CA PHE A 678 -26.87 -7.08 53.26
C PHE A 678 -25.51 -7.80 53.04
N GLY A 679 -24.79 -7.44 51.99
CA GLY A 679 -23.48 -8.05 51.68
C GLY A 679 -23.55 -9.39 50.96
N GLN A 680 -24.76 -9.88 50.67
CA GLN A 680 -24.99 -11.02 49.79
C GLN A 680 -25.27 -10.53 48.37
N ILE A 681 -24.72 -11.23 47.39
CA ILE A 681 -24.87 -10.95 45.96
C ILE A 681 -25.73 -12.07 45.38
N ALA A 682 -26.84 -11.68 44.76
CA ALA A 682 -27.72 -12.60 44.06
C ALA A 682 -27.33 -12.67 42.58
N LEU A 683 -26.97 -13.86 42.13
CA LEU A 683 -26.67 -14.19 40.74
C LEU A 683 -27.78 -15.08 40.19
N ARG A 684 -28.32 -14.76 39.00
CA ARG A 684 -29.45 -15.48 38.42
C ARG A 684 -29.18 -15.87 36.98
N ASP A 685 -29.51 -17.10 36.62
CA ASP A 685 -29.63 -17.55 35.23
C ASP A 685 -31.13 -17.76 34.87
N GLN A 686 -31.43 -18.46 33.77
CA GLN A 686 -32.82 -18.72 33.38
C GLN A 686 -33.53 -19.79 34.24
N HIS A 687 -32.79 -20.49 35.10
CA HIS A 687 -33.22 -21.69 35.81
C HIS A 687 -33.11 -21.59 37.33
N GLN A 688 -32.18 -20.80 37.86
CA GLN A 688 -31.86 -20.73 39.29
C GLN A 688 -31.34 -19.35 39.71
N GLU A 689 -31.42 -19.10 41.02
CA GLU A 689 -30.80 -17.98 41.70
C GLU A 689 -29.81 -18.51 42.75
N ILE A 690 -28.56 -18.04 42.69
CA ILE A 690 -27.46 -18.41 43.58
C ILE A 690 -27.11 -17.17 44.40
N GLN A 691 -27.12 -17.31 45.72
CA GLN A 691 -26.69 -16.26 46.65
C GLN A 691 -25.27 -16.55 47.13
N VAL A 692 -24.40 -15.53 47.08
CA VAL A 692 -23.02 -15.63 47.55
C VAL A 692 -22.66 -14.48 48.48
N ASP A 693 -21.88 -14.78 49.51
CA ASP A 693 -21.53 -13.85 50.58
C ASP A 693 -20.23 -13.08 50.33
N SER A 694 -19.64 -13.19 49.13
CA SER A 694 -18.40 -12.48 48.79
C SER A 694 -18.30 -12.11 47.30
N ASP A 695 -17.80 -10.90 47.02
CA ASP A 695 -17.56 -10.43 45.65
C ASP A 695 -16.59 -11.33 44.86
N PRO A 696 -15.45 -11.81 45.43
CA PRO A 696 -14.55 -12.69 44.67
C PRO A 696 -15.15 -14.04 44.29
N LEU A 697 -16.05 -14.58 45.10
CA LEU A 697 -16.76 -15.82 44.76
C LEU A 697 -17.80 -15.58 43.66
N ALA A 698 -18.49 -14.43 43.70
CA ALA A 698 -19.37 -13.99 42.63
C ALA A 698 -18.61 -13.84 41.30
N ALA A 699 -17.41 -13.26 41.34
CA ALA A 699 -16.50 -13.14 40.19
C ALA A 699 -16.19 -14.50 39.56
N CYS A 700 -15.82 -15.50 40.38
CA CYS A 700 -15.55 -16.86 39.91
C CYS A 700 -16.78 -17.52 39.25
N LEU A 701 -17.97 -17.37 39.83
CA LEU A 701 -19.20 -17.93 39.28
C LEU A 701 -19.60 -17.27 37.95
N LEU A 702 -19.45 -15.95 37.85
CA LEU A 702 -19.68 -15.21 36.60
C LEU A 702 -18.68 -15.63 35.50
N LEU A 703 -17.41 -15.83 35.84
CA LEU A 703 -16.40 -16.31 34.87
C LEU A 703 -16.68 -17.74 34.41
N ALA A 704 -16.98 -18.64 35.34
CA ALA A 704 -17.21 -20.04 35.02
C ALA A 704 -18.52 -20.26 34.24
N SER A 705 -19.59 -19.53 34.58
CA SER A 705 -20.87 -19.64 33.87
C SER A 705 -20.83 -19.10 32.43
N ALA A 706 -19.83 -18.27 32.09
CA ALA A 706 -19.65 -17.74 30.74
C ALA A 706 -19.01 -18.74 29.76
N GLY A 707 -18.31 -19.77 30.25
CA GLY A 707 -17.57 -20.74 29.41
C GLY A 707 -17.82 -22.21 29.73
N HIS A 708 -18.56 -22.54 30.80
CA HIS A 708 -18.79 -23.91 31.25
C HIS A 708 -20.26 -24.17 31.60
N ARG A 709 -20.76 -25.36 31.24
CA ARG A 709 -22.08 -25.88 31.65
C ARG A 709 -21.88 -27.20 32.38
N GLY A 710 -22.21 -27.25 33.66
CA GLY A 710 -21.99 -28.44 34.48
C GLY A 710 -21.63 -28.16 35.94
N PRO A 711 -21.26 -29.20 36.69
CA PRO A 711 -20.82 -29.08 38.08
C PRO A 711 -19.44 -28.42 38.16
N LEU A 712 -19.30 -27.49 39.09
CA LEU A 712 -18.10 -26.69 39.29
C LEU A 712 -17.75 -26.61 40.77
N ASP A 713 -16.51 -26.88 41.12
CA ASP A 713 -16.01 -26.75 42.51
C ASP A 713 -15.21 -25.45 42.66
N LEU A 714 -15.67 -24.56 43.55
CA LEU A 714 -15.02 -23.27 43.82
C LEU A 714 -14.61 -23.14 45.29
N PRO A 715 -13.52 -22.41 45.60
CA PRO A 715 -13.05 -22.24 46.97
C PRO A 715 -13.98 -21.34 47.79
N ASN A 716 -14.21 -21.72 49.05
CA ASN A 716 -14.99 -20.91 50.01
C ASN A 716 -14.21 -19.69 50.53
N ASP A 717 -12.88 -19.75 50.49
CA ASP A 717 -12.03 -18.65 50.91
C ASP A 717 -12.00 -17.56 49.82
N ALA A 718 -12.52 -16.38 50.16
CA ALA A 718 -12.57 -15.22 49.28
C ALA A 718 -11.19 -14.77 48.76
N ARG A 719 -10.10 -15.03 49.52
CA ARG A 719 -8.72 -14.71 49.06
C ARG A 719 -8.26 -15.65 47.97
N VAL A 720 -8.53 -16.94 48.14
CA VAL A 720 -8.21 -17.98 47.12
C VAL A 720 -9.07 -17.74 45.88
N ALA A 721 -10.37 -17.46 46.03
CA ALA A 721 -11.26 -17.10 44.93
C ALA A 721 -10.76 -15.86 44.15
N ALA A 722 -10.32 -14.81 44.86
CA ALA A 722 -9.77 -13.61 44.23
C ALA A 722 -8.48 -13.90 43.44
N ASP A 723 -7.57 -14.71 43.99
CA ASP A 723 -6.30 -15.05 43.34
C ASP A 723 -6.52 -15.85 42.05
N ILE A 724 -7.30 -16.94 42.12
CA ILE A 724 -7.57 -17.78 40.93
C ILE A 724 -8.30 -17.00 39.83
N ALA A 725 -9.25 -16.13 40.17
CA ALA A 725 -9.96 -15.30 39.20
C ALA A 725 -9.03 -14.29 38.51
N ARG A 726 -8.09 -13.69 39.24
CA ARG A 726 -7.11 -12.74 38.68
C ARG A 726 -6.12 -13.41 37.75
N ARG A 727 -5.58 -14.56 38.14
CA ARG A 727 -4.65 -15.34 37.31
C ARG A 727 -5.32 -15.76 36.01
N TYR A 728 -6.56 -16.28 36.08
CA TYR A 728 -7.34 -16.61 34.89
C TYR A 728 -7.61 -15.41 34.00
N LEU A 729 -8.02 -14.26 34.56
CA LEU A 729 -8.19 -13.02 33.79
C LEU A 729 -6.88 -12.53 33.14
N THR A 730 -5.74 -12.77 33.78
CA THR A 730 -4.42 -12.42 33.24
C THR A 730 -4.08 -13.31 32.05
N ASP A 731 -4.31 -14.62 32.17
CA ASP A 731 -4.09 -15.57 31.08
C ASP A 731 -5.04 -15.34 29.90
N LEU A 732 -6.32 -15.03 30.16
CA LEU A 732 -7.26 -14.64 29.09
C LEU A 732 -6.80 -13.38 28.36
N ARG A 733 -6.26 -12.38 29.06
CA ARG A 733 -5.71 -11.17 28.42
C ARG A 733 -4.48 -11.50 27.58
N ARG A 734 -3.57 -12.32 28.13
CA ARG A 734 -2.38 -12.78 27.41
C ARG A 734 -2.75 -13.53 26.14
N LEU A 735 -3.64 -14.53 26.25
CA LEU A 735 -4.14 -15.34 25.14
C LEU A 735 -4.84 -14.48 24.09
N ARG A 736 -5.65 -13.49 24.50
CA ARG A 736 -6.29 -12.56 23.56
C ARG A 736 -5.27 -11.67 22.85
N GLY A 737 -4.22 -11.25 23.54
CA GLY A 737 -3.09 -10.51 22.97
C GLY A 737 -2.30 -11.35 21.96
N GLU A 738 -2.02 -12.62 22.27
CA GLU A 738 -1.38 -13.58 21.35
C GLU A 738 -2.26 -13.87 20.11
N LEU A 739 -3.56 -14.10 20.32
CA LEU A 739 -4.52 -14.34 19.24
C LEU A 739 -4.67 -13.13 18.30
N ASN A 740 -4.74 -11.91 18.86
CA ASN A 740 -4.76 -10.69 18.06
C ASN A 740 -3.47 -10.55 17.23
N ARG A 741 -2.30 -10.83 17.84
CA ARG A 741 -1.00 -10.74 17.15
C ARG A 741 -0.94 -11.69 15.96
N GLU A 742 -1.26 -12.98 16.14
CA GLU A 742 -1.21 -13.96 15.04
C GLU A 742 -2.30 -13.72 13.98
N ALA A 743 -3.52 -13.34 14.36
CA ALA A 743 -4.58 -13.03 13.39
C ALA A 743 -4.22 -11.82 12.51
N HIS A 744 -3.60 -10.79 13.08
CA HIS A 744 -3.13 -9.61 12.32
C HIS A 744 -1.84 -9.87 11.53
N ARG A 745 -1.06 -10.88 11.90
CA ARG A 745 0.09 -11.35 11.14
C ARG A 745 -0.35 -12.02 9.83
N LEU A 746 -1.38 -12.86 9.87
CA LEU A 746 -1.87 -13.64 8.73
C LEU A 746 -2.85 -12.86 7.84
N GLN A 747 -3.61 -11.91 8.38
CA GLN A 747 -4.65 -11.19 7.65
C GLN A 747 -4.33 -9.70 7.49
N GLU A 748 -4.23 -9.23 6.24
CA GLU A 748 -3.95 -7.83 5.91
C GLU A 748 -5.10 -6.87 6.25
N ASP A 749 -6.35 -7.31 6.08
CA ASP A 749 -7.54 -6.49 6.42
C ASP A 749 -7.81 -6.53 7.94
N PRO A 750 -7.73 -5.38 8.65
CA PRO A 750 -8.01 -5.31 10.08
C PRO A 750 -9.42 -5.76 10.46
N ALA A 751 -10.41 -5.55 9.59
CA ALA A 751 -11.78 -5.98 9.85
C ALA A 751 -11.90 -7.50 9.78
N ALA A 752 -11.26 -8.12 8.78
CA ALA A 752 -11.18 -9.57 8.66
C ALA A 752 -10.39 -10.21 9.82
N ALA A 753 -9.27 -9.62 10.24
CA ALA A 753 -8.49 -10.10 11.39
C ALA A 753 -9.33 -10.10 12.69
N ARG A 754 -10.05 -9.01 12.98
CA ARG A 754 -10.96 -8.94 14.15
C ARG A 754 -12.09 -9.96 14.10
N ARG A 755 -12.63 -10.23 12.90
CA ARG A 755 -13.64 -11.29 12.69
C ARG A 755 -13.03 -12.67 12.93
N LEU A 756 -11.79 -12.90 12.51
CA LEU A 756 -11.06 -14.14 12.73
C LEU A 756 -10.83 -14.37 14.23
N VAL A 757 -10.30 -13.37 14.96
CA VAL A 757 -10.15 -13.40 16.42
C VAL A 757 -11.48 -13.71 17.11
N SER A 758 -12.55 -13.00 16.73
CA SER A 758 -13.88 -13.21 17.33
C SER A 758 -14.44 -14.61 17.06
N ARG A 759 -14.10 -15.20 15.91
CA ARG A 759 -14.52 -16.55 15.52
C ARG A 759 -13.74 -17.61 16.30
N ILE A 760 -12.42 -17.45 16.43
CA ILE A 760 -11.55 -18.35 17.19
C ILE A 760 -11.90 -18.29 18.68
N TRP A 761 -12.06 -17.08 19.24
CA TRP A 761 -12.43 -16.89 20.65
C TRP A 761 -13.75 -17.57 21.02
N LYS A 762 -14.75 -17.50 20.12
CA LYS A 762 -16.03 -18.21 20.28
C LYS A 762 -15.87 -19.72 20.13
N ARG A 763 -15.04 -20.19 19.19
CA ARG A 763 -14.74 -21.61 18.98
C ARG A 763 -14.08 -22.25 20.20
N TRP A 764 -13.26 -21.50 20.94
CA TRP A 764 -12.63 -21.95 22.19
C TRP A 764 -13.53 -21.84 23.43
N GLU A 765 -14.81 -21.46 23.27
CA GLU A 765 -15.79 -21.35 24.37
C GLU A 765 -15.34 -20.46 25.54
N LEU A 766 -14.50 -19.45 25.26
CA LEU A 766 -13.95 -18.55 26.29
C LEU A 766 -14.92 -17.41 26.66
N PRO A 767 -14.85 -16.85 27.89
CA PRO A 767 -15.70 -15.74 28.32
C PRO A 767 -15.63 -14.53 27.38
N GLY A 768 -16.79 -13.94 27.11
CA GLY A 768 -16.90 -12.76 26.25
C GLY A 768 -16.28 -11.48 26.86
N PRO A 769 -16.03 -10.43 26.05
CA PRO A 769 -15.49 -9.15 26.54
C PRO A 769 -16.35 -8.52 27.65
N ASP A 770 -17.67 -8.57 27.46
CA ASP A 770 -18.64 -7.97 28.40
C ASP A 770 -18.63 -8.70 29.75
N SER A 771 -18.52 -10.03 29.74
CA SER A 771 -18.44 -10.85 30.96
C SER A 771 -17.11 -10.59 31.70
N ILE A 772 -15.99 -10.45 30.97
CA ILE A 772 -14.68 -10.09 31.53
C ILE A 772 -14.70 -8.70 32.18
N GLU A 773 -15.34 -7.70 31.58
CA GLU A 773 -15.43 -6.35 32.16
C GLU A 773 -16.30 -6.31 33.41
N ARG A 774 -17.46 -6.97 33.39
CA ARG A 774 -18.36 -7.04 34.55
C ARG A 774 -17.66 -7.64 35.77
N VAL A 775 -16.87 -8.69 35.58
CA VAL A 775 -16.17 -9.39 36.66
C VAL A 775 -15.12 -8.50 37.34
N LYS A 776 -14.51 -7.55 36.65
CA LYS A 776 -13.51 -6.64 37.25
C LYS A 776 -14.09 -5.84 38.43
N ALA A 777 -15.38 -5.51 38.39
CA ALA A 777 -16.06 -4.76 39.46
C ALA A 777 -16.19 -5.54 40.79
N PHE A 778 -16.00 -6.87 40.75
CA PHE A 778 -16.12 -7.76 41.91
C PHE A 778 -14.76 -8.14 42.51
N LEU A 779 -13.65 -7.71 41.91
CA LEU A 779 -12.31 -8.00 42.42
C LEU A 779 -11.76 -6.73 43.07
N PRO A 780 -11.30 -6.77 44.33
CA PRO A 780 -10.72 -5.60 44.96
C PRO A 780 -9.50 -5.10 44.18
N GLU A 781 -9.36 -3.79 43.99
CA GLU A 781 -8.11 -3.21 43.47
C GLU A 781 -7.00 -3.48 44.49
N THR A 782 -5.95 -4.18 44.07
CA THR A 782 -4.79 -4.33 44.95
C THR A 782 -3.90 -3.16 44.64
N ASN A 783 -3.70 -2.26 45.62
CA ASN A 783 -2.48 -1.46 45.64
C ASN A 783 -1.32 -2.44 45.58
N GLN A 784 -0.59 -2.44 44.46
CA GLN A 784 0.71 -3.08 44.36
C GLN A 784 1.58 -2.47 45.47
N VAL A 785 1.86 -3.26 46.50
CA VAL A 785 3.07 -3.12 47.29
C VAL A 785 3.89 -4.37 46.98
N GLU A 786 5.04 -4.09 46.34
CA GLU A 786 6.15 -4.95 45.92
C GLU A 786 5.98 -5.81 44.65
#